data_AF-A0AAV9QB39-F1
#
_entry.id   AF-A0AAV9QB39-F1
#
_cell.length_a   1.000
_cell.length_b   1.000
_cell.length_c   1.000
_cell.angle_alpha   90.00
_cell.angle_beta   90.00
_cell.angle_gamma   90.00
#
_symmetry.space_group_name_H-M   'P 1'
#
loop_
_entity.id
_entity.type
_entity.pdbx_description
1 polymer ?
#
loop_
_entity_poly.entity_id
_entity_poly.type
_entity_poly.pdbx_seq_one_letter_code
_entity_poly.pdbx_strand_id
1 'polypeptide(L)'
;MPPVYTVAGSSTSRGLPDWLSQKQKAKKDPEYANRVELLQDFEFEEASQCVRISEDGEWVMSTGTYKPQIHTHYLPNLALSWARHTNTLNRTFLFLSSDYSKSVHLQEDRSIEFHTPGGCHDSLRIPRYGRDLAYDRGSTELLVPAVGVNGNGMGEVFRINLEQGRFMNAFEVDVGGDDLNSIGGGALQGGIGAGSVNTAAVAEGSHNLFAFGTSLGTVEYWDTRSRAKVATLAMPSEYEGRPEVTALDFHRSGISTAVGTSSGLVYLYDLRSPLPTLKKDQGYGYPIIYLEYLTPSSTTRASVSEPKIASADRRILKLWDERDGTPWTSVEPEVDINCVTWCKDSGMFLTANEGRNQHSFFVPQLGPAPKWCSFLDNVVEEMADDPNDPQAFSRSKVGEVYDNYKFLTSSQLRMLNLDHLVGKTNLLRPYMHGFFVAQGLYEEARLIANPSSWEEERAKRIQDKIEKERESRIRGQKKITAKVNRKMVERVLEREEKNERRRAQRVLAQGGDEAAVTEAAEPVEKGLLADSRFAKLFQDEDFAVDETSREFQQLNPSTKVAPASNLDREKGLTAVEEEAIDEVPGSSDEDGTDEEEASGRYRTTDRISTADYKRRHTKNQKKRDQVRMQVSSSGKNNNVRTHQDRSFGSRADNMQPVQRTTRGNRLSGAAGDKVITFEPSTKKKSRAPERPSRSDPKQDRRSASGNTFRRM
;
A
#
# COMPACT_ATOMS: atom_id res chain seq x y z
N MET A 1 8.67 -24.15 23.16
CA MET A 1 8.78 -23.83 21.72
C MET A 1 8.74 -22.33 21.58
N PRO A 2 9.59 -21.74 20.73
CA PRO A 2 9.53 -20.30 20.46
C PRO A 2 8.21 -19.95 19.76
N PRO A 3 7.65 -18.74 20.00
CA PRO A 3 6.45 -18.31 19.33
C PRO A 3 6.72 -18.14 17.83
N VAL A 4 5.74 -18.54 17.02
CA VAL A 4 5.74 -18.37 15.56
C VAL A 4 4.53 -17.52 15.22
N TYR A 5 4.75 -16.44 14.48
CA TYR A 5 3.70 -15.52 14.08
C TYR A 5 3.37 -15.75 12.60
N THR A 6 2.11 -16.05 12.32
CA THR A 6 1.59 -16.05 10.95
C THR A 6 1.13 -14.64 10.62
N VAL A 7 1.88 -13.93 9.79
CA VAL A 7 1.66 -12.50 9.54
C VAL A 7 0.69 -12.31 8.38
N ALA A 8 0.94 -12.99 7.26
CA ALA A 8 0.00 -13.09 6.16
C ALA A 8 -0.48 -14.54 6.03
N GLY A 9 -1.78 -14.73 5.87
CA GLY A 9 -2.39 -16.02 5.63
C GLY A 9 -3.82 -16.12 6.15
N SER A 10 -4.61 -17.00 5.54
CA SER A 10 -5.98 -17.25 6.00
C SER A 10 -5.98 -18.30 7.12
N SER A 11 -6.59 -17.97 8.25
CA SER A 11 -7.01 -18.91 9.31
C SER A 11 -8.23 -19.75 8.90
N THR A 12 -8.49 -19.87 7.59
CA THR A 12 -9.61 -20.65 7.10
C THR A 12 -9.21 -21.34 5.81
N SER A 13 -9.14 -22.66 5.87
CA SER A 13 -8.88 -23.57 4.75
C SER A 13 -9.83 -23.44 3.53
N ARG A 14 -10.99 -22.78 3.68
CA ARG A 14 -11.95 -22.53 2.58
C ARG A 14 -12.34 -21.06 2.52
N GLY A 15 -11.64 -20.32 1.66
CA GLY A 15 -12.02 -18.96 1.30
C GLY A 15 -13.39 -18.91 0.63
N LEU A 16 -14.14 -17.85 0.88
CA LEU A 16 -15.36 -17.59 0.13
C LEU A 16 -15.00 -17.20 -1.32
N PRO A 17 -15.85 -17.52 -2.31
CA PRO A 17 -15.62 -17.12 -3.68
C PRO A 17 -15.50 -15.60 -3.83
N ASP A 18 -14.63 -15.16 -4.73
CA ASP A 18 -14.21 -13.77 -4.87
C ASP A 18 -15.34 -12.82 -5.30
N TRP A 19 -16.27 -13.33 -6.10
CA TRP A 19 -17.44 -12.60 -6.56
C TRP A 19 -18.44 -12.30 -5.44
N LEU A 20 -18.35 -13.00 -4.30
CA LEU A 20 -19.17 -12.72 -3.13
C LEU A 20 -18.53 -11.58 -2.34
N SER A 21 -19.07 -10.37 -2.51
CA SER A 21 -18.45 -9.14 -2.02
C SER A 21 -18.06 -9.18 -0.52
N GLN A 22 -16.74 -9.14 -0.25
CA GLN A 22 -16.17 -8.98 1.09
C GLN A 22 -16.63 -7.68 1.79
N LYS A 23 -17.17 -6.71 1.03
CA LYS A 23 -17.68 -5.41 1.54
C LYS A 23 -18.76 -5.53 2.62
N GLN A 24 -19.48 -6.65 2.71
CA GLN A 24 -20.47 -6.86 3.77
C GLN A 24 -19.86 -7.38 5.09
N LYS A 25 -18.68 -8.00 5.06
CA LYS A 25 -17.99 -8.57 6.24
C LYS A 25 -16.96 -7.62 6.86
N ALA A 26 -16.27 -6.83 6.03
CA ALA A 26 -15.23 -5.89 6.47
C ALA A 26 -15.71 -4.82 7.48
N LYS A 27 -17.02 -4.63 7.67
CA LYS A 27 -17.58 -3.68 8.65
C LYS A 27 -17.89 -4.28 10.02
N LYS A 28 -17.86 -5.60 10.18
CA LYS A 28 -18.34 -6.27 11.41
C LYS A 28 -17.29 -7.13 12.12
N ASP A 29 -16.23 -7.54 11.46
CA ASP A 29 -15.27 -8.48 12.04
C ASP A 29 -14.05 -7.74 12.62
N PRO A 30 -13.78 -7.82 13.95
CA PRO A 30 -12.60 -7.20 14.56
C PRO A 30 -11.29 -7.83 14.06
N GLU A 31 -11.33 -9.10 13.63
CA GLU A 31 -10.19 -9.78 12.99
C GLU A 31 -9.74 -9.11 11.68
N TYR A 32 -10.67 -8.48 10.95
CA TYR A 32 -10.32 -7.75 9.73
C TYR A 32 -9.53 -6.47 10.02
N ALA A 33 -9.78 -5.82 11.16
CA ALA A 33 -9.03 -4.64 11.59
C ALA A 33 -7.62 -5.00 12.07
N ASN A 34 -7.44 -6.20 12.61
CA ASN A 34 -6.15 -6.71 13.09
C ASN A 34 -5.35 -7.46 12.00
N ARG A 35 -5.92 -7.66 10.81
CA ARG A 35 -5.24 -8.34 9.70
C ARG A 35 -4.18 -7.43 9.11
N VAL A 36 -2.91 -7.78 9.32
CA VAL A 36 -1.76 -7.09 8.74
C VAL A 36 -1.40 -7.76 7.41
N GLU A 37 -1.68 -7.08 6.29
CA GLU A 37 -1.17 -7.52 4.99
C GLU A 37 0.22 -6.93 4.77
N LEU A 38 1.23 -7.80 4.81
CA LEU A 38 2.64 -7.39 4.68
C LEU A 38 2.96 -6.91 3.26
N LEU A 39 2.50 -7.68 2.27
CA LEU A 39 2.72 -7.43 0.85
C LEU A 39 1.36 -7.24 0.19
N GLN A 40 1.21 -6.12 -0.50
CA GLN A 40 0.01 -5.84 -1.27
C GLN A 40 -0.10 -6.85 -2.43
N ASP A 41 -1.31 -7.38 -2.62
CA ASP A 41 -1.69 -8.33 -3.67
C ASP A 41 -0.84 -9.62 -3.65
N PHE A 42 -0.43 -10.07 -2.46
CA PHE A 42 0.30 -11.34 -2.27
C PHE A 42 -0.64 -12.55 -2.18
N GLU A 43 -1.50 -12.67 -3.18
CA GLU A 43 -2.50 -13.72 -3.31
C GLU A 43 -2.65 -14.19 -4.77
N PHE A 44 -3.12 -15.42 -4.94
CA PHE A 44 -3.52 -15.99 -6.22
C PHE A 44 -4.95 -16.51 -6.09
N GLU A 45 -5.75 -16.47 -7.15
CA GLU A 45 -7.18 -16.82 -7.06
C GLU A 45 -7.45 -18.27 -6.60
N GLU A 46 -6.58 -19.22 -6.96
CA GLU A 46 -6.73 -20.64 -6.62
C GLU A 46 -5.61 -21.12 -5.68
N ALA A 47 -4.40 -21.26 -6.23
CA ALA A 47 -3.26 -21.83 -5.53
C ALA A 47 -1.95 -21.24 -6.07
N SER A 48 -0.89 -21.45 -5.30
CA SER A 48 0.48 -21.09 -5.68
C SER A 48 1.41 -22.29 -5.69
N GLN A 49 2.33 -22.29 -6.64
CA GLN A 49 3.24 -23.42 -6.88
C GLN A 49 4.60 -23.17 -6.22
N CYS A 50 5.26 -22.08 -6.60
CA CYS A 50 6.61 -21.79 -6.14
C CYS A 50 6.73 -20.31 -5.74
N VAL A 51 7.51 -20.05 -4.69
CA VAL A 51 7.94 -18.71 -4.28
C VAL A 51 9.46 -18.78 -4.17
N ARG A 52 10.17 -17.75 -4.62
CA ARG A 52 11.60 -17.56 -4.35
C ARG A 52 11.93 -16.10 -4.15
N ILE A 53 12.93 -15.87 -3.32
CA ILE A 53 13.46 -14.55 -2.99
C ILE A 53 14.76 -14.37 -3.76
N SER A 54 14.99 -13.17 -4.28
CA SER A 54 16.24 -12.82 -4.94
C SER A 54 17.40 -12.80 -3.93
N GLU A 55 18.64 -12.91 -4.42
CA GLU A 55 19.79 -12.97 -3.52
C GLU A 55 20.04 -11.66 -2.80
N ASP A 56 19.72 -10.55 -3.48
CA ASP A 56 19.79 -9.20 -2.91
C ASP A 56 18.71 -8.98 -1.83
N GLY A 57 17.71 -9.86 -1.75
CA GLY A 57 16.65 -9.81 -0.73
C GLY A 57 15.64 -8.68 -0.92
N GLU A 58 15.61 -8.05 -2.11
CA GLU A 58 14.68 -6.97 -2.45
C GLU A 58 13.50 -7.42 -3.32
N TRP A 59 13.58 -8.59 -3.95
CA TRP A 59 12.55 -9.09 -4.85
C TRP A 59 12.04 -10.45 -4.42
N VAL A 60 10.73 -10.63 -4.51
CA VAL A 60 10.08 -11.94 -4.37
C VAL A 60 9.35 -12.21 -5.65
N MET A 61 9.54 -13.40 -6.21
CA MET A 61 8.74 -13.88 -7.32
C MET A 61 7.92 -15.07 -6.85
N SER A 62 6.68 -15.14 -7.29
CA SER A 62 5.75 -16.22 -6.98
C SER A 62 5.01 -16.65 -8.24
N THR A 63 4.64 -17.92 -8.32
CA THR A 63 3.90 -18.50 -9.45
C THR A 63 2.55 -19.04 -9.00
N GLY A 64 1.50 -18.69 -9.76
CA GLY A 64 0.12 -19.09 -9.51
C GLY A 64 -0.42 -20.10 -10.53
N THR A 65 -1.50 -20.78 -10.16
CA THR A 65 -2.14 -21.82 -10.99
C THR A 65 -3.20 -21.28 -11.97
N TYR A 66 -4.17 -20.51 -11.47
CA TYR A 66 -5.27 -20.01 -12.27
C TYR A 66 -4.82 -18.88 -13.18
N LYS A 67 -5.07 -19.04 -14.49
CA LYS A 67 -4.41 -18.31 -15.57
C LYS A 67 -2.92 -18.20 -15.26
N PRO A 68 -2.13 -19.27 -15.55
CA PRO A 68 -0.75 -19.41 -15.09
C PRO A 68 -0.02 -18.08 -15.14
N GLN A 69 0.41 -17.59 -13.98
CA GLN A 69 0.94 -16.23 -13.86
C GLN A 69 2.09 -16.16 -12.88
N ILE A 70 2.98 -15.21 -13.14
CA ILE A 70 4.15 -14.86 -12.35
C ILE A 70 3.84 -13.52 -11.71
N HIS A 71 3.90 -13.45 -10.38
CA HIS A 71 3.84 -12.20 -9.63
C HIS A 71 5.25 -11.88 -9.14
N THR A 72 5.68 -10.64 -9.38
CA THR A 72 6.96 -10.15 -8.85
C THR A 72 6.70 -8.97 -7.95
N HIS A 73 7.03 -9.13 -6.67
CA HIS A 73 6.88 -8.12 -5.63
C HIS A 73 8.20 -7.42 -5.39
N TYR A 74 8.16 -6.10 -5.29
CA TYR A 74 9.29 -5.31 -4.85
C TYR A 74 9.16 -5.06 -3.35
N LEU A 75 10.01 -5.72 -2.57
CA LEU A 75 9.93 -5.77 -1.11
C LEU A 75 10.07 -4.39 -0.46
N PRO A 76 10.98 -3.47 -0.89
CA PRO A 76 11.07 -2.14 -0.28
C PRO A 76 9.81 -1.28 -0.45
N ASN A 77 9.00 -1.52 -1.50
CA ASN A 77 7.73 -0.82 -1.70
C ASN A 77 6.52 -1.61 -1.19
N LEU A 78 6.71 -2.82 -0.67
CA LEU A 78 5.66 -3.72 -0.17
C LEU A 78 4.53 -3.99 -1.18
N ALA A 79 4.81 -3.92 -2.48
CA ALA A 79 3.78 -3.97 -3.51
C ALA A 79 4.18 -4.85 -4.70
N LEU A 80 3.16 -5.32 -5.42
CA LEU A 80 3.32 -5.99 -6.71
C LEU A 80 3.93 -5.00 -7.72
N SER A 81 5.09 -5.37 -8.28
CA SER A 81 5.73 -4.60 -9.34
C SER A 81 5.09 -4.88 -10.69
N TRP A 82 4.92 -6.16 -11.02
CA TRP A 82 4.25 -6.60 -12.24
C TRP A 82 3.73 -8.03 -12.10
N ALA A 83 2.68 -8.32 -12.85
CA ALA A 83 2.15 -9.66 -13.06
C ALA A 83 2.22 -10.00 -14.56
N ARG A 84 2.67 -11.21 -14.88
CA ARG A 84 2.74 -11.72 -16.26
C ARG A 84 2.09 -13.08 -16.33
N HIS A 85 1.36 -13.34 -17.40
CA HIS A 85 0.80 -14.65 -17.66
C HIS A 85 1.80 -15.51 -18.47
N THR A 86 1.92 -16.78 -18.11
CA THR A 86 2.64 -17.81 -18.85
C THR A 86 1.66 -18.67 -19.64
N ASN A 87 2.16 -19.41 -20.62
CA ASN A 87 1.31 -20.27 -21.45
C ASN A 87 0.84 -21.49 -20.68
N THR A 88 1.71 -22.06 -19.85
CA THR A 88 1.43 -23.25 -19.06
C THR A 88 1.86 -23.07 -17.61
N LEU A 89 1.51 -24.04 -16.76
CA LEU A 89 1.83 -24.03 -15.35
C LEU A 89 3.34 -24.15 -15.13
N ASN A 90 3.87 -23.30 -14.25
CA ASN A 90 5.26 -23.36 -13.83
C ASN A 90 5.41 -24.37 -12.69
N ARG A 91 6.32 -25.33 -12.86
CA ARG A 91 6.65 -26.31 -11.82
C ARG A 91 7.67 -25.74 -10.84
N THR A 92 8.81 -25.27 -11.34
CA THR A 92 9.86 -24.61 -10.54
C THR A 92 10.49 -23.49 -11.35
N PHE A 93 11.10 -22.51 -10.68
CA PHE A 93 11.83 -21.43 -11.36
C PHE A 93 13.05 -21.01 -10.55
N LEU A 94 14.06 -20.42 -11.18
CA LEU A 94 15.25 -19.84 -10.53
C LEU A 94 15.49 -18.41 -10.98
N PHE A 95 16.11 -17.63 -10.11
CA PHE A 95 16.80 -16.40 -10.51
C PHE A 95 18.20 -16.74 -11.01
N LEU A 96 18.56 -16.21 -12.19
CA LEU A 96 19.92 -16.34 -12.73
C LEU A 96 20.82 -15.18 -12.29
N SER A 97 20.21 -14.00 -12.07
CA SER A 97 20.88 -12.82 -11.55
C SER A 97 20.69 -12.73 -10.04
N SER A 98 21.46 -11.86 -9.37
CA SER A 98 21.20 -11.49 -7.97
C SER A 98 19.81 -10.83 -7.81
N ASP A 99 19.40 -10.10 -8.86
CA ASP A 99 18.10 -9.47 -9.08
C ASP A 99 17.05 -10.36 -9.79
N TYR A 100 15.82 -9.85 -9.89
CA TYR A 100 14.75 -10.43 -10.73
C TYR A 100 14.95 -10.29 -12.26
N SER A 101 16.00 -9.59 -12.69
CA SER A 101 16.21 -9.19 -14.09
C SER A 101 16.35 -10.37 -15.07
N LYS A 102 16.76 -11.54 -14.58
CA LYS A 102 16.83 -12.77 -15.36
C LYS A 102 16.29 -13.92 -14.52
N SER A 103 15.25 -14.56 -15.01
CA SER A 103 14.70 -15.77 -14.40
C SER A 103 14.46 -16.86 -15.42
N VAL A 104 14.51 -18.10 -14.94
CA VAL A 104 14.28 -19.32 -15.72
C VAL A 104 13.14 -20.07 -15.09
N HIS A 105 12.16 -20.46 -15.89
CA HIS A 105 10.97 -21.16 -15.44
C HIS A 105 10.88 -22.48 -16.16
N LEU A 106 10.80 -23.57 -15.40
CA LEU A 106 10.52 -24.90 -15.91
C LEU A 106 9.00 -25.08 -15.94
N GLN A 107 8.46 -25.21 -17.14
CA GLN A 107 7.05 -25.44 -17.37
C GLN A 107 6.70 -26.94 -17.36
N GLU A 108 5.43 -27.24 -17.09
CA GLU A 108 4.93 -28.61 -17.15
C GLU A 108 4.96 -29.21 -18.56
N ASP A 109 4.92 -28.40 -19.62
CA ASP A 109 4.87 -28.85 -21.01
C ASP A 109 6.25 -29.20 -21.63
N ARG A 110 7.29 -29.34 -20.78
CA ARG A 110 8.71 -29.56 -21.16
C ARG A 110 9.37 -28.35 -21.80
N SER A 111 8.76 -27.17 -21.73
CA SER A 111 9.43 -25.95 -22.09
C SER A 111 10.14 -25.32 -20.89
N ILE A 112 11.24 -24.64 -21.19
CA ILE A 112 11.94 -23.74 -20.29
C ILE A 112 11.74 -22.35 -20.85
N GLU A 113 11.14 -21.46 -20.08
CA GLU A 113 11.00 -20.06 -20.45
C GLU A 113 12.06 -19.21 -19.75
N PHE A 114 12.76 -18.40 -20.53
CA PHE A 114 13.69 -17.39 -20.05
C PHE A 114 12.96 -16.05 -20.00
N HIS A 115 12.84 -15.47 -18.81
CA HIS A 115 12.19 -14.18 -18.64
C HIS A 115 13.19 -13.07 -18.31
N THR A 116 12.89 -11.91 -18.89
CA THR A 116 13.49 -10.61 -18.57
C THR A 116 12.39 -9.61 -18.22
N PRO A 117 12.72 -8.41 -17.70
CA PRO A 117 11.71 -7.37 -17.47
C PRO A 117 10.91 -7.03 -18.74
N GLY A 118 11.54 -7.14 -19.91
CA GLY A 118 10.90 -6.87 -21.20
C GLY A 118 9.90 -7.94 -21.68
N GLY A 119 9.92 -9.14 -21.12
CA GLY A 119 9.04 -10.23 -21.56
C GLY A 119 9.64 -11.62 -21.41
N CYS A 120 9.02 -12.59 -22.08
CA CYS A 120 9.68 -13.85 -22.40
C CYS A 120 10.73 -13.57 -23.48
N HIS A 121 12.00 -13.82 -23.17
CA HIS A 121 13.12 -13.63 -24.09
C HIS A 121 13.22 -14.82 -25.05
N ASP A 122 13.18 -16.04 -24.52
CA ASP A 122 13.26 -17.26 -25.31
C ASP A 122 12.53 -18.42 -24.61
N SER A 123 12.10 -19.40 -25.41
CA SER A 123 11.48 -20.64 -24.94
C SER A 123 12.20 -21.84 -25.55
N LEU A 124 12.79 -22.67 -24.69
CA LEU A 124 13.57 -23.84 -25.06
C LEU A 124 12.79 -25.10 -24.70
N ARG A 125 12.65 -26.04 -25.63
CA ARG A 125 12.00 -27.32 -25.36
C ARG A 125 13.01 -28.40 -25.01
N ILE A 126 12.76 -29.11 -23.90
CA ILE A 126 13.54 -30.25 -23.44
C ILE A 126 12.97 -31.56 -24.03
N PRO A 127 13.81 -32.57 -24.34
CA PRO A 127 13.32 -33.86 -24.84
C PRO A 127 12.35 -34.59 -23.89
N ARG A 128 12.55 -34.48 -22.57
CA ARG A 128 11.74 -35.15 -21.53
C ARG A 128 11.22 -34.17 -20.48
N TYR A 129 10.25 -34.63 -19.66
CA TYR A 129 9.76 -33.87 -18.50
C TYR A 129 10.85 -33.67 -17.46
N GLY A 130 11.11 -32.40 -17.13
CA GLY A 130 11.96 -32.02 -16.02
C GLY A 130 11.20 -32.10 -14.70
N ARG A 131 11.88 -32.52 -13.62
CA ARG A 131 11.29 -32.54 -12.26
C ARG A 131 11.67 -31.33 -11.43
N ASP A 132 12.91 -30.88 -11.58
CA ASP A 132 13.51 -29.80 -10.81
C ASP A 132 14.46 -28.98 -11.70
N LEU A 133 14.99 -27.88 -11.16
CA LEU A 133 15.85 -26.95 -11.86
C LEU A 133 16.97 -26.51 -10.90
N ALA A 134 18.22 -26.66 -11.33
CA ALA A 134 19.39 -26.13 -10.62
C ALA A 134 20.27 -25.31 -11.58
N TYR A 135 20.93 -24.28 -11.08
CA TYR A 135 21.81 -23.42 -11.86
C TYR A 135 23.20 -23.42 -11.23
N ASP A 136 24.24 -23.60 -12.04
CA ASP A 136 25.62 -23.36 -11.62
C ASP A 136 26.10 -22.02 -12.17
N ARG A 137 26.42 -21.08 -11.26
CA ARG A 137 27.01 -19.79 -11.61
C ARG A 137 28.43 -19.89 -12.15
N GLY A 138 29.20 -20.89 -11.71
CA GLY A 138 30.60 -21.06 -12.09
C GLY A 138 30.75 -21.34 -13.58
N SER A 139 30.07 -22.37 -14.08
CA SER A 139 30.07 -22.70 -15.51
C SER A 139 28.94 -22.07 -16.32
N THR A 140 28.04 -21.32 -15.69
CA THR A 140 26.80 -20.78 -16.30
C THR A 140 25.95 -21.86 -16.98
N GLU A 141 25.87 -23.03 -16.32
CA GLU A 141 25.11 -24.17 -16.82
C GLU A 141 23.82 -24.35 -16.01
N LEU A 142 22.72 -24.55 -16.72
CA LEU A 142 21.44 -24.92 -16.15
C LEU A 142 21.30 -26.45 -16.20
N LEU A 143 21.05 -27.05 -15.04
CA LEU A 143 20.85 -28.47 -14.84
C LEU A 143 19.37 -28.76 -14.69
N VAL A 144 18.85 -29.67 -15.52
CA VAL A 144 17.45 -30.08 -15.47
C VAL A 144 17.38 -31.59 -15.32
N PRO A 145 17.14 -32.09 -14.10
CA PRO A 145 16.79 -33.49 -13.85
C PRO A 145 15.55 -33.91 -14.63
N ALA A 146 15.65 -35.02 -15.35
CA ALA A 146 14.55 -35.51 -16.17
C ALA A 146 13.98 -36.84 -15.67
N VAL A 147 12.73 -37.09 -16.07
CA VAL A 147 12.04 -38.38 -15.90
C VAL A 147 12.35 -39.30 -17.07
N GLY A 148 12.56 -40.59 -16.76
CA GLY A 148 12.76 -41.66 -17.74
C GLY A 148 14.24 -41.97 -17.98
N VAL A 149 14.47 -43.01 -18.77
CA VAL A 149 15.82 -43.54 -19.04
C VAL A 149 16.21 -43.46 -20.52
N ASN A 150 17.49 -43.25 -20.77
CA ASN A 150 18.13 -43.25 -22.08
C ASN A 150 18.11 -44.64 -22.73
N GLY A 151 18.54 -44.70 -23.99
CA GLY A 151 18.73 -45.98 -24.69
C GLY A 151 19.68 -46.94 -23.96
N ASN A 152 20.54 -46.41 -23.07
CA ASN A 152 21.46 -47.16 -22.23
C ASN A 152 20.84 -47.62 -20.89
N GLY A 153 19.58 -47.27 -20.60
CA GLY A 153 18.89 -47.60 -19.34
C GLY A 153 19.25 -46.71 -18.14
N MET A 154 20.05 -45.65 -18.34
CA MET A 154 20.39 -44.66 -17.31
C MET A 154 19.48 -43.43 -17.41
N GLY A 155 19.18 -42.77 -16.29
CA GLY A 155 18.48 -41.49 -16.28
C GLY A 155 19.37 -40.35 -16.81
N GLU A 156 18.75 -39.28 -17.27
CA GLU A 156 19.47 -38.12 -17.80
C GLU A 156 19.21 -36.83 -17.02
N VAL A 157 20.29 -36.05 -16.84
CA VAL A 157 20.21 -34.66 -16.39
C VAL A 157 20.68 -33.78 -17.54
N PHE A 158 19.76 -33.00 -18.10
CA PHE A 158 20.08 -32.11 -19.22
C PHE A 158 20.89 -30.92 -18.73
N ARG A 159 21.96 -30.63 -19.46
CA ARG A 159 22.85 -29.49 -19.21
C ARG A 159 22.68 -28.49 -20.32
N ILE A 160 22.25 -27.29 -19.99
CA ILE A 160 22.07 -26.20 -20.94
C ILE A 160 23.07 -25.12 -20.56
N ASN A 161 24.09 -24.90 -21.40
CA ASN A 161 25.04 -23.82 -21.16
C ASN A 161 24.44 -22.52 -21.70
N LEU A 162 24.28 -21.53 -20.81
CA LEU A 162 23.63 -20.25 -21.15
C LEU A 162 24.57 -19.29 -21.86
N GLU A 163 25.89 -19.43 -21.72
CA GLU A 163 26.87 -18.64 -22.46
C GLU A 163 26.96 -19.08 -23.92
N GLN A 164 26.98 -20.40 -24.16
CA GLN A 164 27.06 -20.97 -25.51
C GLN A 164 25.71 -21.12 -26.19
N GLY A 165 24.61 -21.13 -25.42
CA GLY A 165 23.24 -21.34 -25.93
C GLY A 165 23.03 -22.74 -26.51
N ARG A 166 23.70 -23.77 -25.97
CA ARG A 166 23.65 -25.15 -26.49
C ARG A 166 23.39 -26.15 -25.39
N PHE A 167 22.76 -27.25 -25.76
CA PHE A 167 22.75 -28.45 -24.92
C PHE A 167 24.16 -29.07 -24.92
N MET A 168 24.69 -29.26 -23.72
CA MET A 168 25.88 -30.06 -23.48
C MET A 168 25.49 -31.53 -23.37
N ASN A 169 26.47 -32.43 -23.38
CA ASN A 169 26.22 -33.84 -23.09
C ASN A 169 25.57 -33.98 -21.71
N ALA A 170 24.38 -34.60 -21.67
CA ALA A 170 23.65 -34.86 -20.45
C ALA A 170 24.47 -35.76 -19.50
N PHE A 171 24.26 -35.59 -18.19
CA PHE A 171 24.81 -36.54 -17.21
C PHE A 171 23.96 -37.80 -17.16
N GLU A 172 24.61 -38.95 -17.19
CA GLU A 172 23.94 -40.26 -17.14
C GLU A 172 23.93 -40.76 -15.69
N VAL A 173 22.78 -40.65 -15.04
CA VAL A 173 22.58 -40.99 -13.63
C VAL A 173 21.96 -42.38 -13.51
N ASP A 174 22.42 -43.19 -12.55
CA ASP A 174 21.83 -44.51 -12.34
C ASP A 174 20.46 -44.42 -11.66
N VAL A 175 19.44 -44.88 -12.38
CA VAL A 175 18.03 -44.76 -12.01
C VAL A 175 17.34 -46.14 -12.01
N GLY A 176 18.08 -47.22 -12.27
CA GLY A 176 17.59 -48.59 -12.13
C GLY A 176 16.83 -49.14 -13.34
N GLY A 177 16.94 -48.48 -14.50
CA GLY A 177 16.30 -48.89 -15.74
C GLY A 177 14.86 -48.40 -15.90
N ASP A 178 14.25 -48.76 -17.03
CA ASP A 178 12.83 -48.52 -17.27
C ASP A 178 11.99 -49.65 -16.69
N ASP A 179 10.79 -49.32 -16.24
CA ASP A 179 9.78 -50.32 -15.89
C ASP A 179 9.07 -50.80 -17.16
N LEU A 180 9.63 -51.85 -17.79
CA LEU A 180 9.05 -52.46 -18.99
C LEU A 180 7.70 -53.16 -18.74
N ASN A 181 7.32 -53.40 -17.48
CA ASN A 181 6.09 -54.12 -17.14
C ASN A 181 4.87 -53.20 -17.05
N SER A 182 5.09 -51.91 -16.84
CA SER A 182 4.04 -50.90 -16.76
C SER A 182 3.56 -50.42 -18.13
N ILE A 183 2.32 -49.92 -18.20
CA ILE A 183 1.77 -49.26 -19.39
C ILE A 183 2.67 -48.06 -19.73
N GLY A 184 3.21 -48.05 -20.95
CA GLY A 184 4.18 -47.03 -21.39
C GLY A 184 5.64 -47.41 -21.19
N GLY A 185 5.94 -48.60 -20.65
CA GLY A 185 7.30 -49.15 -20.58
C GLY A 185 7.94 -49.23 -21.97
N GLY A 186 9.15 -48.70 -22.11
CA GLY A 186 9.89 -48.58 -23.36
C GLY A 186 9.54 -47.35 -24.21
N ALA A 187 8.57 -46.52 -23.80
CA ALA A 187 8.33 -45.24 -24.46
C ALA A 187 9.46 -44.25 -24.11
N LEU A 188 9.65 -43.22 -24.95
CA LEU A 188 10.63 -42.16 -24.70
C LEU A 188 10.44 -41.48 -23.32
N GLN A 189 9.23 -41.51 -22.76
CA GLN A 189 8.95 -40.89 -21.48
C GLN A 189 9.07 -41.86 -20.28
N GLY A 190 9.22 -43.15 -20.53
CA GLY A 190 9.16 -44.21 -19.53
C GLY A 190 7.72 -44.59 -19.16
N GLY A 191 7.57 -45.75 -18.50
CA GLY A 191 6.31 -46.18 -17.88
C GLY A 191 5.95 -45.39 -16.61
N ILE A 192 4.82 -45.74 -15.99
CA ILE A 192 4.34 -45.09 -14.75
C ILE A 192 5.36 -45.25 -13.60
N GLY A 193 6.01 -46.40 -13.52
CA GLY A 193 7.08 -46.70 -12.55
C GLY A 193 8.49 -46.48 -13.09
N ALA A 194 8.65 -45.76 -14.21
CA ALA A 194 9.98 -45.45 -14.71
C ALA A 194 10.74 -44.64 -13.67
N GLY A 195 12.00 -45.02 -13.43
CA GLY A 195 12.80 -44.25 -12.50
C GLY A 195 13.04 -42.83 -13.01
N SER A 196 13.20 -41.91 -12.08
CA SER A 196 13.50 -40.51 -12.38
C SER A 196 14.65 -39.96 -11.54
N VAL A 197 15.27 -38.91 -12.05
CA VAL A 197 16.08 -37.99 -11.24
C VAL A 197 15.12 -36.90 -10.73
N ASN A 198 14.90 -36.87 -9.43
CA ASN A 198 13.89 -36.02 -8.81
C ASN A 198 14.42 -34.62 -8.51
N THR A 199 15.62 -34.52 -7.95
CA THR A 199 16.20 -33.26 -7.48
C THR A 199 17.64 -33.08 -7.91
N ALA A 200 18.04 -31.83 -8.12
CA ALA A 200 19.43 -31.44 -8.30
C ALA A 200 19.78 -30.34 -7.30
N ALA A 201 20.90 -30.53 -6.61
CA ALA A 201 21.49 -29.49 -5.77
C ALA A 201 22.93 -29.22 -6.22
N VAL A 202 23.33 -27.95 -6.16
CA VAL A 202 24.68 -27.50 -6.50
C VAL A 202 25.30 -26.87 -5.26
N ALA A 203 26.50 -27.31 -4.88
CA ALA A 203 27.25 -26.72 -3.79
C ALA A 203 27.93 -25.40 -4.22
N GLU A 204 27.14 -24.36 -4.53
CA GLU A 204 27.65 -23.07 -5.04
C GLU A 204 28.60 -22.35 -4.07
N GLY A 205 28.43 -22.56 -2.76
CA GLY A 205 29.19 -21.85 -1.73
C GLY A 205 30.62 -22.33 -1.52
N SER A 206 31.01 -23.47 -2.12
CA SER A 206 32.29 -24.11 -1.79
C SER A 206 32.97 -24.78 -2.99
N HIS A 207 32.59 -26.01 -3.30
CA HIS A 207 33.36 -26.90 -4.18
C HIS A 207 32.67 -27.21 -5.51
N ASN A 208 31.47 -26.65 -5.75
CA ASN A 208 30.67 -26.82 -6.97
C ASN A 208 30.48 -28.29 -7.36
N LEU A 209 30.22 -29.13 -6.37
CA LEU A 209 29.81 -30.50 -6.61
C LEU A 209 28.30 -30.55 -6.82
N PHE A 210 27.89 -31.39 -7.76
CA PHE A 210 26.49 -31.61 -8.09
C PHE A 210 25.99 -32.86 -7.38
N ALA A 211 24.84 -32.75 -6.72
CA ALA A 211 24.13 -33.88 -6.16
C ALA A 211 22.83 -34.10 -6.95
N PHE A 212 22.60 -35.34 -7.37
CA PHE A 212 21.37 -35.77 -8.02
C PHE A 212 20.66 -36.80 -7.16
N GLY A 213 19.41 -36.51 -6.80
CA GLY A 213 18.55 -37.40 -6.03
C GLY A 213 17.72 -38.27 -6.97
N THR A 214 17.78 -39.58 -6.80
CA THR A 214 17.07 -40.53 -7.68
C THR A 214 15.86 -41.15 -6.98
N SER A 215 14.95 -41.70 -7.78
CA SER A 215 13.83 -42.52 -7.29
C SER A 215 14.28 -43.85 -6.65
N LEU A 216 15.54 -44.27 -6.81
CA LEU A 216 16.06 -45.48 -6.15
C LEU A 216 16.43 -45.27 -4.69
N GLY A 217 16.37 -44.03 -4.19
CA GLY A 217 16.91 -43.70 -2.87
C GLY A 217 18.43 -43.65 -2.89
N THR A 218 19.03 -43.29 -4.03
CA THR A 218 20.47 -43.03 -4.16
C THR A 218 20.69 -41.54 -4.44
N VAL A 219 21.79 -41.01 -3.90
CA VAL A 219 22.29 -39.68 -4.23
C VAL A 219 23.57 -39.85 -5.01
N GLU A 220 23.59 -39.38 -6.25
CA GLU A 220 24.79 -39.40 -7.08
C GLU A 220 25.51 -38.06 -7.05
N TYR A 221 26.80 -38.11 -6.78
CA TYR A 221 27.69 -36.96 -6.71
C TYR A 221 28.53 -36.86 -7.98
N TRP A 222 28.47 -35.71 -8.63
CA TRP A 222 29.15 -35.40 -9.88
C TRP A 222 30.02 -34.16 -9.72
N ASP A 223 31.23 -34.21 -10.27
CA ASP A 223 32.14 -33.07 -10.28
C ASP A 223 32.12 -32.39 -11.66
N THR A 224 32.00 -31.06 -11.65
CA THR A 224 31.99 -30.21 -12.84
C THR A 224 33.23 -30.37 -13.71
N ARG A 225 34.40 -30.55 -13.08
CA ARG A 225 35.70 -30.58 -13.77
C ARG A 225 35.93 -31.93 -14.43
N SER A 226 35.68 -33.01 -13.70
CA SER A 226 35.84 -34.38 -14.21
C SER A 226 34.72 -34.77 -15.17
N ARG A 227 33.53 -34.13 -15.07
CA ARG A 227 32.32 -34.46 -15.85
C ARG A 227 31.95 -35.93 -15.76
N ALA A 228 32.33 -36.57 -14.66
CA ALA A 228 32.13 -37.97 -14.39
C ALA A 228 31.52 -38.13 -13.00
N LYS A 229 30.86 -39.27 -12.78
CA LYS A 229 30.37 -39.66 -11.47
C LYS A 229 31.55 -39.86 -10.51
N VAL A 230 31.50 -39.19 -9.37
CA VAL A 230 32.50 -39.31 -8.30
C VAL A 230 32.10 -40.39 -7.30
N ALA A 231 30.86 -40.34 -6.83
CA ALA A 231 30.35 -41.27 -5.84
C ALA A 231 28.84 -41.48 -5.97
N THR A 232 28.38 -42.66 -5.55
CA THR A 232 26.96 -42.95 -5.33
C THR A 232 26.78 -43.25 -3.85
N LEU A 233 25.92 -42.49 -3.18
CA LEU A 233 25.53 -42.71 -1.80
C LEU A 233 24.17 -43.44 -1.80
N ALA A 234 24.16 -44.66 -1.27
CA ALA A 234 22.93 -45.42 -1.07
C ALA A 234 22.41 -45.19 0.35
N MET A 235 21.10 -44.95 0.48
CA MET A 235 20.47 -44.69 1.77
C MET A 235 20.26 -46.01 2.54
N PRO A 236 20.43 -46.01 3.88
CA PRO A 236 20.11 -47.18 4.69
C PRO A 236 18.61 -47.49 4.62
N SER A 237 18.24 -48.58 3.92
CA SER A 237 16.86 -49.03 3.81
C SER A 237 16.47 -49.87 5.03
N GLU A 238 16.07 -49.22 6.12
CA GLU A 238 15.44 -49.90 7.27
C GLU A 238 13.94 -50.18 7.03
N TYR A 239 13.33 -49.53 6.03
CA TYR A 239 11.91 -49.67 5.68
C TYR A 239 11.72 -50.53 4.41
N GLU A 240 10.64 -51.31 4.36
CA GLU A 240 10.28 -52.23 3.26
C GLU A 240 9.86 -51.53 1.95
N GLY A 241 9.74 -50.19 1.93
CA GLY A 241 9.56 -49.40 0.71
C GLY A 241 10.88 -48.76 0.29
N ARG A 242 11.15 -48.65 -1.03
CA ARG A 242 12.30 -47.88 -1.53
C ARG A 242 11.98 -46.39 -1.41
N PRO A 243 12.56 -45.65 -0.45
CA PRO A 243 12.28 -44.23 -0.32
C PRO A 243 12.94 -43.48 -1.47
N GLU A 244 12.19 -42.63 -2.17
CA GLU A 244 12.75 -41.77 -3.21
C GLU A 244 13.39 -40.54 -2.56
N VAL A 245 14.46 -40.01 -3.15
CA VAL A 245 15.02 -38.72 -2.72
C VAL A 245 14.17 -37.59 -3.31
N THR A 246 13.63 -36.72 -2.47
CA THR A 246 12.70 -35.64 -2.88
C THR A 246 13.23 -34.24 -2.62
N ALA A 247 14.17 -34.07 -1.69
CA ALA A 247 14.82 -32.80 -1.40
C ALA A 247 16.31 -33.02 -1.12
N LEU A 248 17.15 -32.08 -1.59
CA LEU A 248 18.58 -32.10 -1.41
C LEU A 248 19.07 -30.69 -1.13
N ASP A 249 19.93 -30.53 -0.13
CA ASP A 249 20.63 -29.27 0.11
C ASP A 249 22.05 -29.50 0.63
N PHE A 250 22.93 -28.54 0.31
CA PHE A 250 24.30 -28.50 0.76
C PHE A 250 24.45 -27.41 1.82
N HIS A 251 25.12 -27.73 2.92
CA HIS A 251 25.55 -26.70 3.84
C HIS A 251 26.56 -25.77 3.16
N ARG A 252 26.62 -24.49 3.56
CA ARG A 252 27.54 -23.50 2.99
C ARG A 252 29.02 -23.91 3.08
N SER A 253 29.40 -24.66 4.12
CA SER A 253 30.75 -25.23 4.26
C SER A 253 31.08 -26.30 3.22
N GLY A 254 30.05 -26.88 2.60
CA GLY A 254 30.16 -27.93 1.59
C GLY A 254 30.51 -29.30 2.14
N ILE A 255 30.48 -29.54 3.45
CA ILE A 255 30.83 -30.83 4.04
C ILE A 255 29.58 -31.63 4.41
N SER A 256 28.62 -30.98 5.06
CA SER A 256 27.34 -31.60 5.38
C SER A 256 26.36 -31.48 4.23
N THR A 257 25.69 -32.59 3.94
CA THR A 257 24.63 -32.71 2.93
C THR A 257 23.38 -33.22 3.61
N ALA A 258 22.24 -32.65 3.25
CA ALA A 258 20.96 -33.06 3.79
C ALA A 258 20.10 -33.64 2.68
N VAL A 259 19.50 -34.79 2.98
CA VAL A 259 18.74 -35.60 2.03
C VAL A 259 17.36 -35.85 2.64
N GLY A 260 16.33 -35.37 1.96
CA GLY A 260 14.93 -35.62 2.30
C GLY A 260 14.36 -36.75 1.45
N THR A 261 13.60 -37.66 2.08
CA THR A 261 12.94 -38.76 1.39
C THR A 261 11.44 -38.54 1.18
N SER A 262 10.87 -39.33 0.28
CA SER A 262 9.42 -39.40 0.06
C SER A 262 8.63 -39.93 1.25
N SER A 263 9.29 -40.62 2.19
CA SER A 263 8.68 -41.19 3.39
C SER A 263 8.67 -40.23 4.59
N GLY A 264 9.09 -38.96 4.42
CA GLY A 264 9.15 -37.99 5.52
C GLY A 264 10.39 -38.11 6.42
N LEU A 265 11.42 -38.83 5.97
CA LEU A 265 12.69 -38.98 6.71
C LEU A 265 13.75 -38.04 6.13
N VAL A 266 14.38 -37.27 7.02
CA VAL A 266 15.55 -36.46 6.70
C VAL A 266 16.80 -37.18 7.20
N TYR A 267 17.81 -37.25 6.34
CA TYR A 267 19.12 -37.77 6.68
C TYR A 267 20.18 -36.70 6.47
N LEU A 268 21.04 -36.52 7.46
CA LEU A 268 22.23 -35.71 7.35
C LEU A 268 23.44 -36.60 7.10
N TYR A 269 24.20 -36.27 6.07
CA TYR A 269 25.44 -36.93 5.74
C TYR A 269 26.60 -35.95 5.84
N ASP A 270 27.77 -36.47 6.20
CA ASP A 270 29.04 -35.83 5.91
C ASP A 270 29.57 -36.49 4.62
N LEU A 271 30.00 -35.69 3.64
CA LEU A 271 30.57 -36.19 2.38
C LEU A 271 31.69 -37.23 2.55
N ARG A 272 32.35 -37.24 3.71
CA ARG A 272 33.46 -38.16 4.01
C ARG A 272 33.00 -39.53 4.49
N SER A 273 31.78 -39.64 5.02
CA SER A 273 31.27 -40.87 5.63
C SER A 273 30.02 -41.38 4.91
N PRO A 274 29.97 -42.67 4.55
CA PRO A 274 28.78 -43.25 3.91
C PRO A 274 27.62 -43.49 4.89
N LEU A 275 27.87 -43.38 6.20
CA LEU A 275 26.83 -43.52 7.22
C LEU A 275 26.18 -42.17 7.52
N PRO A 276 24.85 -42.13 7.73
CA PRO A 276 24.19 -40.89 8.12
C PRO A 276 24.68 -40.49 9.51
N THR A 277 24.97 -39.20 9.67
CA THR A 277 25.31 -38.58 10.96
C THR A 277 24.07 -38.46 11.84
N LEU A 278 22.93 -38.08 11.25
CA LEU A 278 21.67 -37.91 11.93
C LEU A 278 20.51 -38.35 11.04
N LYS A 279 19.57 -39.08 11.64
CA LYS A 279 18.28 -39.46 11.04
C LYS A 279 17.16 -38.76 11.80
N LYS A 280 16.33 -38.01 11.09
CA LYS A 280 15.19 -37.30 11.65
C LYS A 280 13.90 -37.68 10.93
N ASP A 281 12.86 -37.95 11.70
CA ASP A 281 11.52 -38.22 11.19
C ASP A 281 10.60 -37.01 11.46
N GLN A 282 9.83 -36.65 10.43
CA GLN A 282 8.81 -35.60 10.47
C GLN A 282 7.48 -36.11 11.05
N GLY A 283 7.19 -37.42 10.95
CA GLY A 283 6.08 -38.12 11.61
C GLY A 283 4.83 -38.37 10.76
N TYR A 284 4.52 -37.51 9.78
CA TYR A 284 3.30 -37.68 8.95
C TYR A 284 3.47 -38.65 7.78
N GLY A 285 4.71 -39.01 7.43
CA GLY A 285 5.00 -39.90 6.30
C GLY A 285 4.73 -39.28 4.93
N TYR A 286 4.59 -37.95 4.85
CA TYR A 286 4.52 -37.22 3.58
C TYR A 286 5.91 -36.97 3.01
N PRO A 287 6.05 -36.80 1.68
CA PRO A 287 7.34 -36.47 1.09
C PRO A 287 7.84 -35.12 1.59
N ILE A 288 9.14 -35.05 1.86
CA ILE A 288 9.81 -33.79 2.18
C ILE A 288 9.93 -32.99 0.90
N ILE A 289 9.35 -31.80 0.89
CA ILE A 289 9.27 -30.92 -0.29
C ILE A 289 10.44 -29.92 -0.27
N TYR A 290 10.78 -29.43 0.92
CA TYR A 290 11.80 -28.41 1.08
C TYR A 290 12.71 -28.76 2.24
N LEU A 291 14.00 -28.54 2.02
CA LEU A 291 15.05 -28.71 2.99
C LEU A 291 16.07 -27.62 2.73
N GLU A 292 16.38 -26.81 3.74
CA GLU A 292 17.44 -25.80 3.63
C GLU A 292 18.21 -25.65 4.95
N TYR A 293 19.54 -25.53 4.85
CA TYR A 293 20.40 -25.16 5.97
C TYR A 293 20.28 -23.67 6.29
N LEU A 294 19.74 -23.35 7.47
CA LEU A 294 19.64 -22.00 8.00
C LEU A 294 20.98 -21.58 8.58
N THR A 295 21.85 -21.08 7.72
CA THR A 295 23.13 -20.47 8.11
C THR A 295 23.04 -18.96 7.98
N PRO A 296 22.83 -18.21 9.08
CA PRO A 296 22.88 -16.76 9.01
C PRO A 296 24.29 -16.33 8.59
N SER A 297 24.38 -15.50 7.55
CA SER A 297 25.63 -14.92 7.05
C SER A 297 26.18 -13.84 7.99
N SER A 298 25.31 -13.26 8.83
CA SER A 298 25.67 -12.23 9.81
C SER A 298 25.31 -12.67 11.23
N THR A 299 26.32 -12.80 12.09
CA THR A 299 26.13 -13.00 13.53
C THR A 299 25.72 -11.67 14.16
N THR A 300 24.44 -11.33 14.12
CA THR A 300 23.91 -10.23 14.95
C THR A 300 23.77 -10.73 16.40
N ARG A 301 23.88 -9.82 17.38
CA ARG A 301 23.87 -10.13 18.82
C ARG A 301 22.56 -10.80 19.32
N ALA A 302 21.55 -10.87 18.46
CA ALA A 302 20.23 -11.45 18.71
C ALA A 302 19.95 -12.75 17.91
N SER A 303 20.84 -13.18 17.01
CA SER A 303 20.65 -14.44 16.29
C SER A 303 21.14 -15.63 17.12
N VAL A 304 20.39 -16.74 17.07
CA VAL A 304 20.83 -18.01 17.65
C VAL A 304 22.09 -18.45 16.92
N SER A 305 23.17 -18.66 17.68
CA SER A 305 24.50 -18.99 17.16
C SER A 305 24.63 -20.40 16.57
N GLU A 306 23.57 -21.19 16.63
CA GLU A 306 23.59 -22.60 16.26
C GLU A 306 22.93 -22.79 14.89
N PRO A 307 23.60 -23.51 13.96
CA PRO A 307 23.05 -23.80 12.64
C PRO A 307 21.81 -24.68 12.78
N LYS A 308 20.74 -24.23 12.14
CA LYS A 308 19.44 -24.91 12.14
C LYS A 308 19.14 -25.43 10.75
N ILE A 309 18.27 -26.43 10.68
CA ILE A 309 17.78 -26.98 9.43
C ILE A 309 16.28 -26.79 9.41
N ALA A 310 15.80 -26.24 8.30
CA ALA A 310 14.38 -26.18 7.98
C ALA A 310 14.02 -27.41 7.15
N SER A 311 13.07 -28.21 7.62
CA SER A 311 12.49 -29.30 6.84
C SER A 311 10.98 -29.12 6.73
N ALA A 312 10.47 -29.09 5.51
CA ALA A 312 9.06 -28.92 5.22
C ALA A 312 8.48 -30.15 4.51
N ASP A 313 7.37 -30.62 5.05
CA ASP A 313 6.48 -31.57 4.40
C ASP A 313 5.31 -30.80 3.78
N ARG A 314 4.36 -31.53 3.18
CA ARG A 314 3.10 -30.96 2.68
C ARG A 314 2.30 -30.19 3.75
N ARG A 315 2.40 -30.55 5.03
CA ARG A 315 1.57 -29.95 6.11
C ARG A 315 2.33 -29.18 7.17
N ILE A 316 3.59 -29.52 7.41
CA ILE A 316 4.34 -28.99 8.53
C ILE A 316 5.70 -28.48 8.09
N LEU A 317 6.12 -27.36 8.66
CA LEU A 317 7.49 -26.86 8.57
C LEU A 317 8.11 -26.99 9.95
N LYS A 318 9.15 -27.81 10.09
CA LYS A 318 9.90 -27.96 11.35
C LYS A 318 11.28 -27.34 11.22
N LEU A 319 11.68 -26.61 12.24
CA LEU A 319 13.05 -26.17 12.44
C LEU A 319 13.67 -26.99 13.56
N TRP A 320 14.87 -27.50 13.33
CA TRP A 320 15.58 -28.33 14.30
C TRP A 320 17.08 -28.11 14.21
N ASP A 321 17.79 -28.45 15.27
CA ASP A 321 19.22 -28.19 15.37
C ASP A 321 20.02 -29.31 14.71
N GLU A 322 21.05 -28.94 13.93
CA GLU A 322 21.84 -29.90 13.13
C GLU A 322 22.52 -30.99 13.99
N ARG A 323 22.95 -30.65 15.22
CA ARG A 323 23.74 -31.55 16.09
C ARG A 323 22.88 -32.53 16.87
N ASP A 324 21.82 -32.03 17.51
CA ASP A 324 21.02 -32.79 18.46
C ASP A 324 19.76 -33.39 17.82
N GLY A 325 19.35 -32.88 16.66
CA GLY A 325 18.12 -33.30 15.99
C GLY A 325 16.85 -32.96 16.78
N THR A 326 16.97 -32.16 17.83
CA THR A 326 15.86 -31.73 18.66
C THR A 326 14.99 -30.74 17.88
N PRO A 327 13.66 -30.96 17.83
CA PRO A 327 12.77 -30.01 17.17
C PRO A 327 12.75 -28.72 17.99
N TRP A 328 13.17 -27.62 17.36
CA TRP A 328 13.18 -26.31 17.98
C TRP A 328 11.81 -25.65 17.88
N THR A 329 11.26 -25.58 16.66
CA THR A 329 9.90 -25.09 16.41
C THR A 329 9.20 -25.86 15.30
N SER A 330 7.88 -25.84 15.32
CA SER A 330 7.01 -26.45 14.33
C SER A 330 5.94 -25.45 13.94
N VAL A 331 5.76 -25.27 12.63
CA VAL A 331 4.74 -24.42 12.02
C VAL A 331 3.78 -25.32 11.27
N GLU A 332 2.51 -25.27 11.65
CA GLU A 332 1.44 -26.06 11.03
C GLU A 332 0.43 -25.11 10.38
N PRO A 333 0.59 -24.78 9.09
CA PRO A 333 -0.49 -24.12 8.36
C PRO A 333 -1.72 -25.00 8.23
N GLU A 334 -2.88 -24.37 8.14
CA GLU A 334 -4.14 -25.06 7.85
C GLU A 334 -4.20 -25.63 6.42
N VAL A 335 -3.43 -25.01 5.52
CA VAL A 335 -3.43 -25.33 4.08
C VAL A 335 -2.10 -25.99 3.72
N ASP A 336 -2.17 -26.93 2.79
CA ASP A 336 -1.01 -27.66 2.31
C ASP A 336 0.01 -26.72 1.62
N ILE A 337 1.28 -26.96 1.90
CA ILE A 337 2.45 -26.24 1.39
C ILE A 337 3.00 -26.95 0.15
N ASN A 338 3.29 -26.16 -0.89
CA ASN A 338 3.94 -26.62 -2.12
C ASN A 338 5.41 -26.20 -2.22
N CYS A 339 5.78 -25.06 -1.63
CA CYS A 339 7.16 -24.57 -1.61
C CYS A 339 7.36 -23.67 -0.39
N VAL A 340 8.55 -23.71 0.21
CA VAL A 340 8.97 -22.81 1.29
C VAL A 340 10.22 -22.10 0.83
N THR A 341 10.35 -20.82 1.19
CA THR A 341 11.62 -20.10 1.04
C THR A 341 11.92 -19.25 2.26
N TRP A 342 13.17 -19.30 2.66
CA TRP A 342 13.70 -18.52 3.75
C TRP A 342 14.26 -17.19 3.24
N CYS A 343 13.93 -16.09 3.92
CA CYS A 343 14.57 -14.80 3.66
C CYS A 343 15.91 -14.75 4.40
N LYS A 344 17.01 -14.79 3.63
CA LYS A 344 18.39 -14.82 4.14
C LYS A 344 18.61 -13.77 5.23
N ASP A 345 19.29 -14.17 6.31
CA ASP A 345 19.61 -13.33 7.48
C ASP A 345 18.41 -12.80 8.28
N SER A 346 17.21 -13.34 8.08
CA SER A 346 16.01 -12.93 8.82
C SER A 346 15.26 -14.12 9.44
N GLY A 347 14.32 -13.84 10.34
CA GLY A 347 13.40 -14.84 10.90
C GLY A 347 12.19 -15.16 10.01
N MET A 348 12.15 -14.70 8.76
CA MET A 348 10.95 -14.76 7.90
C MET A 348 10.99 -15.91 6.89
N PHE A 349 9.88 -16.64 6.78
CA PHE A 349 9.62 -17.66 5.78
C PHE A 349 8.43 -17.26 4.93
N LEU A 350 8.54 -17.43 3.62
CA LEU A 350 7.45 -17.29 2.67
C LEU A 350 7.09 -18.68 2.13
N THR A 351 5.82 -19.01 2.11
CA THR A 351 5.36 -20.32 1.63
C THR A 351 4.33 -20.18 0.53
N ALA A 352 4.55 -20.92 -0.56
CA ALA A 352 3.53 -21.21 -1.55
C ALA A 352 2.64 -22.33 -1.02
N ASN A 353 1.32 -22.12 -1.06
CA ASN A 353 0.32 -23.05 -0.57
C ASN A 353 -0.81 -23.23 -1.60
N GLU A 354 -1.66 -24.22 -1.33
CA GLU A 354 -2.92 -24.48 -2.07
C GLU A 354 -4.03 -23.46 -1.74
N GLY A 355 -3.72 -22.43 -0.96
CA GLY A 355 -4.66 -21.41 -0.55
C GLY A 355 -4.60 -20.21 -1.49
N ARG A 356 -5.64 -19.37 -1.39
CA ARG A 356 -5.66 -18.10 -2.11
C ARG A 356 -4.52 -17.18 -1.66
N ASN A 357 -4.36 -17.02 -0.35
CA ASN A 357 -3.34 -16.16 0.22
C ASN A 357 -2.09 -16.99 0.49
N GLN A 358 -0.95 -16.52 0.01
CA GLN A 358 0.33 -17.11 0.36
C GLN A 358 0.66 -16.79 1.82
N HIS A 359 1.24 -17.75 2.54
CA HIS A 359 1.54 -17.53 3.95
C HIS A 359 2.93 -16.93 4.15
N SER A 360 3.05 -16.02 5.11
CA SER A 360 4.32 -15.54 5.64
C SER A 360 4.42 -15.84 7.14
N PHE A 361 5.44 -16.60 7.51
CA PHE A 361 5.73 -16.94 8.90
C PHE A 361 6.92 -16.13 9.38
N PHE A 362 6.84 -15.65 10.61
CA PHE A 362 7.92 -14.94 11.26
C PHE A 362 8.27 -15.57 12.60
N VAL A 363 9.56 -15.84 12.80
CA VAL A 363 10.14 -16.40 14.02
C VAL A 363 11.16 -15.39 14.57
N PRO A 364 10.78 -14.54 15.53
CA PRO A 364 11.66 -13.47 16.04
C PRO A 364 12.94 -14.02 16.68
N GLN A 365 12.88 -15.22 17.27
CA GLN A 365 14.04 -15.86 17.89
C GLN A 365 15.04 -16.44 16.89
N LEU A 366 14.65 -16.62 15.61
CA LEU A 366 15.56 -17.12 14.57
C LEU A 366 16.46 -15.98 14.08
N GLY A 367 15.87 -14.80 13.92
CA GLY A 367 16.55 -13.58 13.54
C GLY A 367 15.56 -12.41 13.47
N PRO A 368 16.06 -11.17 13.37
CA PRO A 368 15.22 -9.99 13.25
C PRO A 368 14.40 -10.00 11.94
N ALA A 369 13.40 -9.13 11.86
CA ALA A 369 12.68 -8.91 10.60
C ALA A 369 13.64 -8.35 9.52
N PRO A 370 13.41 -8.68 8.24
CA PRO A 370 14.23 -8.15 7.17
C PRO A 370 14.08 -6.63 7.05
N LYS A 371 15.07 -5.95 6.45
CA LYS A 371 15.17 -4.48 6.41
C LYS A 371 13.92 -3.77 5.89
N TRP A 372 13.25 -4.37 4.91
CA TRP A 372 12.03 -3.84 4.29
C TRP A 372 10.78 -3.96 5.19
N CYS A 373 10.83 -4.81 6.22
CA CYS A 373 9.75 -5.03 7.19
C CYS A 373 10.18 -4.86 8.65
N SER A 374 11.00 -3.84 8.94
CA SER A 374 11.37 -3.49 10.32
C SER A 374 10.17 -3.16 11.22
N PHE A 375 9.04 -2.73 10.66
CA PHE A 375 7.80 -2.50 11.41
C PHE A 375 7.23 -3.78 12.05
N LEU A 376 7.49 -4.94 11.45
CA LEU A 376 6.97 -6.21 11.92
C LEU A 376 7.53 -6.55 13.31
N ASP A 377 8.80 -6.26 13.58
CA ASP A 377 9.39 -6.46 14.91
C ASP A 377 8.62 -5.66 15.98
N ASN A 378 8.23 -4.41 15.69
CA ASN A 378 7.44 -3.60 16.62
C ASN A 378 6.02 -4.16 16.82
N VAL A 379 5.35 -4.60 15.74
CA VAL A 379 4.00 -5.18 15.83
C VAL A 379 4.03 -6.47 16.65
N VAL A 380 5.05 -7.30 16.42
CA VAL A 380 5.20 -8.54 17.17
C VAL A 380 5.57 -8.27 18.62
N GLU A 381 6.35 -7.22 18.91
CA GLU A 381 6.62 -6.78 20.28
C GLU A 381 5.34 -6.27 20.96
N GLU A 382 4.52 -5.46 20.28
CA GLU A 382 3.20 -5.02 20.78
C GLU A 382 2.24 -6.20 21.01
N MET A 383 2.18 -7.17 20.08
CA MET A 383 1.39 -8.39 20.24
C MET A 383 1.93 -9.30 21.35
N ALA A 384 3.26 -9.32 21.56
CA ALA A 384 3.88 -10.07 22.65
C ALA A 384 3.67 -9.40 24.02
N ASP A 385 3.33 -8.11 24.04
CA ASP A 385 2.94 -7.34 25.22
C ASP A 385 1.42 -7.42 25.50
N ASP A 386 0.61 -7.92 24.56
CA ASP A 386 -0.82 -8.07 24.75
C ASP A 386 -1.15 -9.10 25.87
N PRO A 387 -1.88 -8.70 26.94
CA PRO A 387 -2.13 -9.56 28.10
C PRO A 387 -3.06 -10.75 27.84
N ASN A 388 -3.68 -10.80 26.65
CA ASN A 388 -4.60 -11.87 26.25
C ASN A 388 -3.89 -13.03 25.52
N ASP A 389 -2.60 -12.89 25.18
CA ASP A 389 -1.83 -13.98 24.58
C ASP A 389 -1.23 -14.87 25.69
N PRO A 390 -1.54 -16.19 25.74
CA PRO A 390 -0.91 -17.12 26.69
C PRO A 390 0.62 -17.22 26.56
N GLN A 391 1.23 -16.73 25.47
CA GLN A 391 2.69 -16.71 25.26
C GLN A 391 3.37 -15.36 25.47
N ALA A 392 2.65 -14.34 25.98
CA ALA A 392 3.21 -13.00 26.23
C ALA A 392 4.43 -13.02 27.18
N PHE A 393 5.46 -12.23 26.85
CA PHE A 393 6.72 -12.14 27.62
C PHE A 393 6.53 -11.40 28.95
N SER A 394 5.56 -10.48 29.04
CA SER A 394 5.24 -9.72 30.25
C SER A 394 3.81 -10.01 30.72
N ARG A 395 3.66 -10.87 31.74
CA ARG A 395 2.34 -11.14 32.37
C ARG A 395 1.80 -9.99 33.23
N SER A 396 2.53 -8.87 33.32
CA SER A 396 2.19 -7.78 34.24
C SER A 396 1.41 -6.69 33.52
N LYS A 397 0.10 -6.60 33.79
CA LYS A 397 -0.77 -5.49 33.40
C LYS A 397 -0.31 -4.19 34.09
N VAL A 398 0.63 -3.46 33.51
CA VAL A 398 1.10 -2.17 34.08
C VAL A 398 0.21 -1.00 33.63
N GLY A 399 -0.48 -1.11 32.49
CA GLY A 399 -1.36 -0.04 31.94
C GLY A 399 -2.76 0.03 32.54
N GLU A 400 -3.49 -1.09 32.62
CA GLU A 400 -4.90 -1.09 33.06
C GLU A 400 -5.11 -0.71 34.54
N VAL A 401 -4.06 -0.74 35.37
CA VAL A 401 -4.18 -0.46 36.81
C VAL A 401 -4.38 1.03 37.09
N TYR A 402 -4.09 1.92 36.13
CA TYR A 402 -4.19 3.37 36.33
C TYR A 402 -5.14 4.09 35.37
N ASP A 403 -5.49 3.52 34.21
CA ASP A 403 -6.38 4.18 33.24
C ASP A 403 -7.80 4.39 33.79
N ASN A 404 -8.25 3.52 34.70
CA ASN A 404 -9.57 3.63 35.33
C ASN A 404 -9.57 4.53 36.59
N TYR A 405 -8.49 5.26 36.88
CA TYR A 405 -8.36 6.07 38.09
C TYR A 405 -8.06 7.54 37.77
N LYS A 406 -8.88 8.44 38.34
CA LYS A 406 -8.66 9.89 38.28
C LYS A 406 -7.97 10.39 39.54
N PHE A 407 -6.89 11.14 39.37
CA PHE A 407 -6.21 11.82 40.48
C PHE A 407 -7.03 13.03 40.96
N LEU A 408 -7.31 13.10 42.25
CA LEU A 408 -7.97 14.22 42.91
C LEU A 408 -7.09 14.78 44.03
N THR A 409 -6.95 16.10 44.06
CA THR A 409 -6.33 16.79 45.19
C THR A 409 -7.26 16.78 46.41
N SER A 410 -6.70 16.96 47.62
CA SER A 410 -7.49 16.99 48.86
C SER A 410 -8.58 18.07 48.88
N SER A 411 -8.38 19.19 48.19
CA SER A 411 -9.41 20.23 48.02
C SER A 411 -10.53 19.79 47.08
N GLN A 412 -10.23 19.05 46.02
CA GLN A 412 -11.22 18.50 45.09
C GLN A 412 -12.04 17.37 45.70
N LEU A 413 -11.41 16.57 46.56
CA LEU A 413 -12.07 15.49 47.28
C LEU A 413 -13.10 16.03 48.29
N ARG A 414 -12.79 17.17 48.93
CA ARG A 414 -13.73 17.98 49.73
C ARG A 414 -14.89 18.53 48.93
N MET A 415 -14.62 19.10 47.76
CA MET A 415 -15.68 19.64 46.89
C MET A 415 -16.66 18.55 46.41
N LEU A 416 -16.19 17.31 46.29
CA LEU A 416 -17.01 16.16 45.89
C LEU A 416 -17.59 15.39 47.08
N ASN A 417 -17.45 15.91 48.31
CA ASN A 417 -17.90 15.30 49.55
C ASN A 417 -17.37 13.87 49.80
N LEU A 418 -16.24 13.46 49.20
CA LEU A 418 -15.66 12.11 49.35
C LEU A 418 -14.71 11.97 50.57
N ASP A 419 -14.54 13.02 51.37
CA ASP A 419 -13.56 13.08 52.48
C ASP A 419 -13.77 11.98 53.53
N HIS A 420 -15.00 11.51 53.69
CA HIS A 420 -15.38 10.47 54.63
C HIS A 420 -14.87 9.07 54.24
N LEU A 421 -14.44 8.88 52.98
CA LEU A 421 -13.88 7.62 52.48
C LEU A 421 -12.36 7.53 52.66
N VAL A 422 -11.71 8.62 53.06
CA VAL A 422 -10.26 8.65 53.31
C VAL A 422 -9.94 7.75 54.51
N GLY A 423 -9.23 6.65 54.26
CA GLY A 423 -8.75 5.72 55.29
C GLY A 423 -9.73 4.63 55.74
N LYS A 424 -11.00 4.66 55.29
CA LYS A 424 -12.00 3.62 55.64
C LYS A 424 -12.21 2.57 54.56
N THR A 425 -11.93 2.89 53.29
CA THR A 425 -12.12 1.98 52.16
C THR A 425 -10.91 1.99 51.23
N ASN A 426 -10.58 0.84 50.64
CA ASN A 426 -9.50 0.70 49.63
C ASN A 426 -9.88 1.31 48.26
N LEU A 427 -10.92 2.15 48.21
CA LEU A 427 -11.44 2.78 47.00
C LEU A 427 -10.68 4.07 46.64
N LEU A 428 -10.04 4.70 47.63
CA LEU A 428 -9.19 5.87 47.47
C LEU A 428 -7.74 5.45 47.73
N ARG A 429 -6.89 5.47 46.69
CA ARG A 429 -5.46 5.17 46.85
C ARG A 429 -4.67 6.47 47.07
N PRO A 430 -3.98 6.65 48.21
CA PRO A 430 -3.18 7.85 48.45
C PRO A 430 -1.99 7.88 47.49
N TYR A 431 -1.76 9.02 46.85
CA TYR A 431 -0.59 9.25 46.00
C TYR A 431 -0.10 10.68 46.12
N MET A 432 1.16 10.85 46.53
CA MET A 432 1.81 12.15 46.74
C MET A 432 1.00 13.09 47.65
N HIS A 433 0.19 13.98 47.07
CA HIS A 433 -0.60 15.01 47.75
C HIS A 433 -2.11 14.91 47.45
N GLY A 434 -2.56 13.77 46.93
CA GLY A 434 -3.95 13.53 46.57
C GLY A 434 -4.31 12.05 46.63
N PHE A 435 -5.45 11.72 46.03
CA PHE A 435 -5.99 10.37 46.00
C PHE A 435 -6.39 9.99 44.57
N PHE A 436 -6.04 8.77 44.17
CA PHE A 436 -6.60 8.15 42.98
C PHE A 436 -7.96 7.56 43.31
N VAL A 437 -8.96 7.96 42.53
CA VAL A 437 -10.36 7.57 42.68
C VAL A 437 -10.78 6.85 41.40
N ALA A 438 -11.48 5.72 41.52
CA ALA A 438 -12.01 5.03 40.34
C ALA A 438 -12.93 5.97 39.53
N GLN A 439 -12.83 5.92 38.19
CA GLN A 439 -13.54 6.85 37.30
C GLN A 439 -15.06 6.82 37.50
N GLY A 440 -15.66 5.65 37.68
CA GLY A 440 -17.10 5.52 37.96
C GLY A 440 -17.52 6.24 39.25
N LEU A 441 -16.76 6.06 40.34
CA LEU A 441 -17.04 6.73 41.62
C LEU A 441 -16.86 8.25 41.51
N TYR A 442 -15.90 8.70 40.69
CA TYR A 442 -15.72 10.13 40.42
C TYR A 442 -16.89 10.73 39.63
N GLU A 443 -17.42 10.02 38.63
CA GLU A 443 -18.55 10.47 37.81
C GLU A 443 -19.84 10.53 38.62
N GLU A 444 -20.11 9.50 39.43
CA GLU A 444 -21.24 9.49 40.38
C GLU A 444 -21.15 10.64 41.39
N ALA A 445 -19.97 10.83 42.00
CA ALA A 445 -19.76 11.92 42.96
C ALA A 445 -19.88 13.30 42.31
N ARG A 446 -19.43 13.45 41.05
CA ARG A 446 -19.54 14.71 40.31
C ARG A 446 -20.99 15.04 39.95
N LEU A 447 -21.79 14.03 39.62
CA LEU A 447 -23.21 14.18 39.29
C LEU A 447 -24.03 14.54 40.54
N ILE A 448 -23.71 13.91 41.68
CA ILE A 448 -24.34 14.23 42.97
C ILE A 448 -23.93 15.63 43.46
N ALA A 449 -22.66 16.02 43.30
CA ALA A 449 -22.17 17.31 43.76
C ALA A 449 -22.70 18.49 42.92
N ASN A 450 -23.00 18.28 41.63
CA ASN A 450 -23.51 19.33 40.75
C ASN A 450 -24.80 18.90 40.02
N PRO A 451 -25.97 18.95 40.68
CA PRO A 451 -27.26 18.63 40.06
C PRO A 451 -27.65 19.56 38.90
N SER A 452 -27.05 20.76 38.81
CA SER A 452 -27.33 21.77 37.77
C SER A 452 -26.45 21.64 36.52
N SER A 453 -25.44 20.77 36.51
CA SER A 453 -24.48 20.71 35.38
C SER A 453 -25.14 20.30 34.07
N TRP A 454 -26.19 19.48 34.14
CA TRP A 454 -26.99 19.11 32.97
C TRP A 454 -27.74 20.29 32.37
N GLU A 455 -28.28 21.18 33.22
CA GLU A 455 -29.01 22.38 32.80
C GLU A 455 -28.06 23.43 32.21
N GLU A 456 -26.87 23.59 32.80
CA GLU A 456 -25.82 24.48 32.32
C GLU A 456 -25.21 24.03 30.99
N GLU A 457 -24.97 22.73 30.79
CA GLU A 457 -24.49 22.19 29.52
C GLU A 457 -25.54 22.32 28.41
N ARG A 458 -26.83 22.15 28.75
CA ARG A 458 -27.94 22.39 27.82
C ARG A 458 -28.06 23.86 27.45
N ALA A 459 -27.95 24.77 28.43
CA ALA A 459 -27.98 26.21 28.20
C ALA A 459 -26.82 26.69 27.32
N LYS A 460 -25.59 26.17 27.53
CA LYS A 460 -24.43 26.48 26.68
C LYS A 460 -24.60 26.00 25.25
N ARG A 461 -25.09 24.77 25.05
CA ARG A 461 -25.39 24.26 23.69
C ARG A 461 -26.49 25.06 22.99
N ILE A 462 -27.48 25.54 23.74
CA ILE A 462 -28.53 26.42 23.21
C ILE A 462 -27.94 27.79 22.84
N GLN A 463 -27.08 28.37 23.69
CA GLN A 463 -26.38 29.63 23.40
C GLN A 463 -25.48 29.52 22.16
N ASP A 464 -24.67 28.47 22.04
CA ASP A 464 -23.82 28.25 20.86
C ASP A 464 -24.64 28.10 19.57
N LYS A 465 -25.85 27.54 19.67
CA LYS A 465 -26.78 27.38 18.55
C LYS A 465 -27.42 28.72 18.18
N ILE A 466 -27.84 29.50 19.17
CA ILE A 466 -28.35 30.86 18.99
C ILE A 466 -27.28 31.77 18.40
N GLU A 467 -26.01 31.64 18.81
CA GLU A 467 -24.91 32.46 18.33
C GLU A 467 -24.57 32.15 16.87
N LYS A 468 -24.55 30.87 16.49
CA LYS A 468 -24.44 30.46 15.06
C LYS A 468 -25.60 30.97 14.21
N GLU A 469 -26.82 30.94 14.75
CA GLU A 469 -27.98 31.50 14.07
C GLU A 469 -27.91 33.03 13.96
N ARG A 470 -27.39 33.74 14.98
CA ARG A 470 -27.17 35.19 14.96
C ARG A 470 -26.06 35.61 14.00
N GLU A 471 -24.96 34.87 13.93
CA GLU A 471 -23.88 35.07 12.96
C GLU A 471 -24.38 34.96 11.52
N SER A 472 -25.36 34.08 11.27
CA SER A 472 -25.97 33.90 9.94
C SER A 472 -27.00 34.99 9.58
N ARG A 473 -27.64 35.63 10.56
CA ARG A 473 -28.82 36.50 10.34
C ARG A 473 -28.52 38.00 10.31
N ILE A 474 -27.36 38.47 10.76
CA ILE A 474 -27.02 39.90 10.79
C ILE A 474 -25.76 40.19 9.95
N ARG A 475 -25.94 40.19 8.62
CA ARG A 475 -25.16 41.06 7.70
C ARG A 475 -26.07 41.68 6.66
N GLY A 476 -27.03 42.48 7.11
CA GLY A 476 -27.55 43.58 6.29
C GLY A 476 -26.48 44.67 6.24
N GLN A 477 -25.91 44.94 5.07
CA GLN A 477 -24.91 46.00 4.87
C GLN A 477 -25.46 47.34 5.41
N LYS A 478 -24.73 47.99 6.33
CA LYS A 478 -25.04 49.36 6.76
C LYS A 478 -25.02 50.25 5.50
N LYS A 479 -26.11 50.98 5.22
CA LYS A 479 -26.22 51.84 4.04
C LYS A 479 -25.06 52.85 4.00
N ILE A 480 -24.17 52.69 3.03
CA ILE A 480 -23.08 53.63 2.75
C ILE A 480 -23.70 54.86 2.04
N THR A 481 -23.53 56.05 2.60
CA THR A 481 -24.16 57.30 2.15
C THR A 481 -23.35 58.08 1.09
N ALA A 482 -22.20 57.56 0.64
CA ALA A 482 -21.33 58.24 -0.32
C ALA A 482 -21.68 57.93 -1.78
N LYS A 483 -21.75 58.98 -2.61
CA LYS A 483 -22.07 58.92 -4.05
C LYS A 483 -20.83 58.59 -4.90
N VAL A 484 -19.65 59.05 -4.48
CA VAL A 484 -18.36 58.86 -5.17
C VAL A 484 -17.38 58.15 -4.21
N ASN A 485 -16.48 57.29 -4.74
CA ASN A 485 -15.45 56.56 -3.98
C ASN A 485 -15.95 55.60 -2.88
N ARG A 486 -16.99 54.79 -3.17
CA ARG A 486 -17.58 53.81 -2.23
C ARG A 486 -16.56 52.84 -1.60
N LYS A 487 -15.58 52.36 -2.37
CA LYS A 487 -14.51 51.46 -1.90
C LYS A 487 -13.59 52.12 -0.87
N MET A 488 -13.39 53.44 -0.96
CA MET A 488 -12.56 54.18 -0.02
C MET A 488 -13.27 54.30 1.32
N VAL A 489 -14.57 54.62 1.30
CA VAL A 489 -15.43 54.71 2.50
C VAL A 489 -15.46 53.39 3.25
N GLU A 490 -15.59 52.27 2.54
CA GLU A 490 -15.57 50.93 3.14
C GLU A 490 -14.23 50.63 3.84
N ARG A 491 -13.09 50.99 3.22
CA ARG A 491 -11.76 50.83 3.84
C ARG A 491 -11.55 51.74 5.05
N VAL A 492 -12.11 52.96 5.05
CA VAL A 492 -12.01 53.88 6.20
C VAL A 492 -12.82 53.31 7.37
N LEU A 493 -14.03 52.82 7.12
CA LEU A 493 -14.90 52.24 8.15
C LEU A 493 -14.31 50.94 8.75
N GLU A 494 -13.74 50.06 7.92
CA GLU A 494 -13.06 48.85 8.39
C GLU A 494 -11.81 49.19 9.25
N ARG A 495 -11.12 50.29 8.91
CA ARG A 495 -9.94 50.76 9.65
C ARG A 495 -10.32 51.42 10.98
N GLU A 496 -11.42 52.16 11.01
CA GLU A 496 -11.99 52.72 12.24
C GLU A 496 -12.43 51.60 13.19
N GLU A 497 -13.16 50.58 12.69
CA GLU A 497 -13.59 49.42 13.50
C GLU A 497 -12.40 48.61 14.06
N LYS A 498 -11.35 48.39 13.25
CA LYS A 498 -10.11 47.72 13.71
C LYS A 498 -9.37 48.53 14.77
N ASN A 499 -9.37 49.86 14.68
CA ASN A 499 -8.75 50.72 15.68
C ASN A 499 -9.55 50.74 16.98
N GLU A 500 -10.89 50.74 16.91
CA GLU A 500 -11.76 50.62 18.08
C GLU A 500 -11.59 49.28 18.79
N ARG A 501 -11.58 48.15 18.05
CA ARG A 501 -11.30 46.82 18.63
C ARG A 501 -9.94 46.76 19.32
N ARG A 502 -8.91 47.37 18.75
CA ARG A 502 -7.57 47.45 19.37
C ARG A 502 -7.55 48.33 20.61
N ARG A 503 -8.31 49.43 20.64
CA ARG A 503 -8.47 50.27 21.84
C ARG A 503 -9.20 49.51 22.94
N ALA A 504 -10.32 48.85 22.62
CA ALA A 504 -11.07 48.03 23.56
C ALA A 504 -10.22 46.89 24.15
N GLN A 505 -9.43 46.20 23.32
CA GLN A 505 -8.53 45.14 23.77
C GLN A 505 -7.40 45.66 24.68
N ARG A 506 -6.92 46.89 24.44
CA ARG A 506 -5.88 47.52 25.28
C ARG A 506 -6.42 47.95 26.65
N VAL A 507 -7.67 48.40 26.72
CA VAL A 507 -8.36 48.75 27.97
C VAL A 507 -8.63 47.49 28.81
N LEU A 508 -9.07 46.39 28.17
CA LEU A 508 -9.24 45.08 28.82
C LEU A 508 -7.92 44.50 29.38
N ALA A 509 -6.80 44.69 28.68
CA ALA A 509 -5.48 44.24 29.15
C ALA A 509 -4.93 45.06 30.34
N GLN A 510 -5.48 46.26 30.60
CA GLN A 510 -5.09 47.13 31.72
C GLN A 510 -5.91 46.92 32.99
N GLY A 511 -6.88 45.99 33.00
CA GLY A 511 -7.54 45.51 34.22
C GLY A 511 -8.43 46.53 34.95
N GLY A 512 -9.07 47.47 34.22
CA GLY A 512 -10.06 48.39 34.79
C GLY A 512 -11.48 47.82 34.77
N ASP A 513 -12.24 48.08 35.84
CA ASP A 513 -13.66 47.71 36.02
C ASP A 513 -14.55 48.09 34.83
N GLU A 514 -15.61 47.30 34.62
CA GLU A 514 -16.57 47.41 33.50
C GLU A 514 -17.24 48.80 33.35
N ALA A 515 -17.20 49.64 34.40
CA ALA A 515 -17.73 51.01 34.37
C ALA A 515 -16.92 51.99 33.50
N ALA A 516 -15.65 51.71 33.19
CA ALA A 516 -14.85 52.54 32.27
C ALA A 516 -15.17 52.29 30.79
N VAL A 517 -15.89 51.21 30.46
CA VAL A 517 -16.31 50.90 29.09
C VAL A 517 -17.46 51.81 28.65
N THR A 518 -18.27 52.30 29.59
CA THR A 518 -19.41 53.19 29.31
C THR A 518 -19.02 54.67 29.14
N GLU A 519 -17.93 55.15 29.75
CA GLU A 519 -17.47 56.55 29.59
C GLU A 519 -16.60 56.77 28.33
N ALA A 520 -16.08 55.70 27.71
CA ALA A 520 -15.40 55.77 26.41
C ALA A 520 -16.37 55.78 25.22
N ALA A 521 -17.68 55.81 25.48
CA ALA A 521 -18.75 55.75 24.49
C ALA A 521 -19.42 57.12 24.21
N GLU A 522 -18.75 58.24 24.52
CA GLU A 522 -19.11 59.50 23.85
C GLU A 522 -18.52 59.49 22.43
N PRO A 523 -19.35 59.59 21.38
CA PRO A 523 -18.85 59.62 20.01
C PRO A 523 -18.19 60.98 19.78
N VAL A 524 -16.89 61.05 19.99
CA VAL A 524 -16.11 62.18 19.46
C VAL A 524 -16.24 62.09 17.95
N GLU A 525 -17.03 62.98 17.34
CA GLU A 525 -17.23 63.15 15.90
C GLU A 525 -15.90 63.52 15.19
N LYS A 526 -14.96 62.57 15.14
CA LYS A 526 -13.66 62.69 14.48
C LYS A 526 -13.40 61.46 13.62
N GLY A 527 -14.45 60.94 12.99
CA GLY A 527 -14.33 60.06 11.83
C GLY A 527 -14.20 60.91 10.57
N LEU A 528 -13.35 60.51 9.62
CA LEU A 528 -13.12 61.26 8.37
C LEU A 528 -14.42 61.43 7.53
N LEU A 529 -15.41 60.58 7.78
CA LEU A 529 -16.73 60.61 7.14
C LEU A 529 -17.70 61.62 7.76
N ALA A 530 -17.47 62.03 9.01
CA ALA A 530 -18.30 63.01 9.72
C ALA A 530 -17.76 64.45 9.61
N ASP A 531 -16.50 64.62 9.20
CA ASP A 531 -15.88 65.95 9.04
C ASP A 531 -16.43 66.67 7.79
N SER A 532 -17.11 67.79 8.01
CA SER A 532 -17.75 68.60 6.98
C SER A 532 -16.79 69.15 5.91
N ARG A 533 -15.48 69.24 6.21
CA ARG A 533 -14.46 69.71 5.25
C ARG A 533 -14.16 68.69 4.16
N PHE A 534 -14.35 67.39 4.43
CA PHE A 534 -14.07 66.30 3.50
C PHE A 534 -15.33 65.76 2.80
N ALA A 535 -16.50 66.32 3.10
CA ALA A 535 -17.76 65.96 2.44
C ALA A 535 -17.69 66.06 0.91
N LYS A 536 -16.94 67.05 0.38
CA LYS A 536 -16.73 67.24 -1.07
C LYS A 536 -16.02 66.06 -1.74
N LEU A 537 -15.11 65.39 -1.04
CA LEU A 537 -14.34 64.25 -1.56
C LEU A 537 -15.20 63.00 -1.86
N PHE A 538 -16.39 62.93 -1.25
CA PHE A 538 -17.33 61.82 -1.38
C PHE A 538 -18.60 62.15 -2.18
N GLN A 539 -18.75 63.42 -2.61
CA GLN A 539 -19.92 63.93 -3.32
C GLN A 539 -19.58 64.42 -4.74
N ASP A 540 -18.43 65.05 -4.93
CA ASP A 540 -18.01 65.63 -6.21
C ASP A 540 -17.33 64.58 -7.11
N GLU A 541 -17.73 64.55 -8.38
CA GLU A 541 -17.22 63.58 -9.38
C GLU A 541 -15.77 63.86 -9.80
N ASP A 542 -15.31 65.10 -9.69
CA ASP A 542 -13.93 65.50 -10.00
C ASP A 542 -12.90 64.85 -9.04
N PHE A 543 -13.34 64.37 -7.87
CA PHE A 543 -12.51 63.63 -6.91
C PHE A 543 -12.65 62.10 -7.04
N ALA A 544 -13.32 61.60 -8.09
CA ALA A 544 -13.42 60.17 -8.35
C ALA A 544 -12.04 59.56 -8.61
N VAL A 545 -11.68 58.55 -7.82
CA VAL A 545 -10.39 57.85 -7.97
C VAL A 545 -10.54 56.80 -9.07
N ASP A 546 -9.93 57.06 -10.22
CA ASP A 546 -9.86 56.09 -11.31
C ASP A 546 -8.71 55.10 -11.09
N GLU A 547 -9.08 53.89 -10.65
CA GLU A 547 -8.17 52.76 -10.42
C GLU A 547 -7.48 52.27 -11.72
N THR A 548 -7.99 52.66 -12.89
CA THR A 548 -7.42 52.30 -14.20
C THR A 548 -6.37 53.28 -14.71
N SER A 549 -6.29 54.48 -14.11
CA SER A 549 -5.33 55.49 -14.50
C SER A 549 -3.89 55.03 -14.23
N ARG A 550 -2.99 55.33 -15.18
CA ARG A 550 -1.57 54.91 -15.11
C ARG A 550 -0.84 55.52 -13.92
N GLU A 551 -1.19 56.76 -13.56
CA GLU A 551 -0.60 57.48 -12.43
C GLU A 551 -0.98 56.84 -11.09
N PHE A 552 -2.25 56.44 -10.92
CA PHE A 552 -2.71 55.74 -9.72
C PHE A 552 -2.06 54.36 -9.53
N GLN A 553 -1.86 53.61 -10.62
CA GLN A 553 -1.20 52.30 -10.61
C GLN A 553 0.32 52.37 -10.38
N GLN A 554 0.95 53.50 -10.69
CA GLN A 554 2.37 53.73 -10.40
C GLN A 554 2.59 54.05 -8.92
N LEU A 555 1.69 54.84 -8.32
CA LEU A 555 1.74 55.20 -6.90
C LEU A 555 1.29 54.04 -5.98
N ASN A 556 0.34 53.21 -6.43
CA ASN A 556 -0.17 52.07 -5.68
C ASN A 556 0.14 50.73 -6.38
N PRO A 557 1.38 50.20 -6.28
CA PRO A 557 1.78 48.99 -6.99
C PRO A 557 1.00 47.71 -6.59
N SER A 558 0.28 47.72 -5.47
CA SER A 558 -0.56 46.62 -5.00
C SER A 558 -1.94 46.52 -5.67
N THR A 559 -2.35 47.50 -6.46
CA THR A 559 -3.65 47.50 -7.17
C THR A 559 -3.55 46.98 -8.62
N LYS A 560 -2.36 46.56 -9.08
CA LYS A 560 -2.19 45.95 -10.40
C LYS A 560 -2.85 44.56 -10.46
N VAL A 561 -4.01 44.48 -11.10
CA VAL A 561 -4.61 43.21 -11.52
C VAL A 561 -3.83 42.72 -12.75
N ALA A 562 -3.28 41.51 -12.70
CA ALA A 562 -2.61 40.89 -13.86
C ALA A 562 -3.63 40.69 -15.00
N PRO A 563 -3.27 40.89 -16.28
CA PRO A 563 -4.20 40.64 -17.38
C PRO A 563 -4.55 39.14 -17.42
N ALA A 564 -5.86 38.85 -17.43
CA ALA A 564 -6.39 37.49 -17.39
C ALA A 564 -5.90 36.66 -18.59
N SER A 565 -5.21 35.54 -18.31
CA SER A 565 -4.90 34.53 -19.30
C SER A 565 -6.13 33.65 -19.59
N ASN A 566 -6.24 33.13 -20.81
CA ASN A 566 -7.38 32.36 -21.34
C ASN A 566 -7.79 31.07 -20.58
N LEU A 567 -7.20 30.76 -19.42
CA LEU A 567 -7.50 29.58 -18.62
C LEU A 567 -8.57 29.80 -17.54
N ASP A 568 -8.94 31.06 -17.23
CA ASP A 568 -9.91 31.39 -16.17
C ASP A 568 -11.33 31.72 -16.69
N ARG A 569 -11.66 31.38 -17.94
CA ARG A 569 -13.07 31.46 -18.40
C ARG A 569 -13.82 30.21 -17.97
N GLU A 570 -14.46 30.31 -16.81
CA GLU A 570 -15.42 29.35 -16.28
C GLU A 570 -16.43 28.95 -17.37
N LYS A 571 -16.58 27.64 -17.53
CA LYS A 571 -17.45 26.98 -18.51
C LYS A 571 -18.89 27.09 -17.99
N GLY A 572 -19.79 27.71 -18.75
CA GLY A 572 -21.20 27.84 -18.37
C GLY A 572 -21.84 26.48 -18.12
N LEU A 573 -22.57 26.37 -17.00
CA LEU A 573 -23.29 25.17 -16.56
C LEU A 573 -24.34 24.78 -17.60
N THR A 574 -24.55 23.48 -17.79
CA THR A 574 -25.55 22.93 -18.71
C THR A 574 -26.91 22.80 -18.03
N ALA A 575 -27.99 23.05 -18.79
CA ALA A 575 -29.39 23.17 -18.34
C ALA A 575 -29.97 22.05 -17.43
N VAL A 576 -29.27 20.93 -17.27
CA VAL A 576 -29.66 19.82 -16.38
C VAL A 576 -29.35 20.11 -14.91
N GLU A 577 -28.35 20.97 -14.64
CA GLU A 577 -27.98 21.35 -13.26
C GLU A 577 -28.84 22.48 -12.70
N GLU A 578 -29.52 23.27 -13.55
CA GLU A 578 -30.49 24.28 -13.12
C GLU A 578 -31.85 23.68 -12.71
N GLU A 579 -32.33 22.63 -13.38
CA GLU A 579 -33.63 22.00 -13.04
C GLU A 579 -33.63 21.27 -11.68
N ALA A 580 -32.47 20.80 -11.20
CA ALA A 580 -32.38 20.08 -9.92
C ALA A 580 -32.47 21.00 -8.67
N ILE A 581 -32.41 22.32 -8.86
CA ILE A 581 -32.43 23.30 -7.77
C ILE A 581 -33.86 23.84 -7.52
N ASP A 582 -34.74 23.78 -8.53
CA ASP A 582 -36.12 24.30 -8.46
C ASP A 582 -37.15 23.28 -7.93
N GLU A 583 -36.80 21.99 -7.79
CA GLU A 583 -37.69 20.98 -7.20
C GLU A 583 -37.55 20.88 -5.68
N VAL A 584 -38.09 21.88 -4.98
CA VAL A 584 -38.38 21.80 -3.53
C VAL A 584 -39.90 21.84 -3.34
N PRO A 585 -40.59 20.74 -3.02
CA PRO A 585 -42.00 20.78 -2.61
C PRO A 585 -42.11 21.30 -1.18
N GLY A 586 -42.99 22.29 -1.00
CA GLY A 586 -43.27 22.94 0.27
C GLY A 586 -44.04 22.09 1.29
N SER A 587 -43.87 22.50 2.54
CA SER A 587 -44.51 22.05 3.78
C SER A 587 -46.04 22.18 3.79
N SER A 588 -46.74 21.16 4.34
CA SER A 588 -47.98 21.31 5.12
C SER A 588 -48.23 20.06 5.98
N ASP A 589 -48.70 20.29 7.21
CA ASP A 589 -48.91 19.39 8.35
C ASP A 589 -49.91 18.22 8.14
N GLU A 590 -49.75 17.12 8.89
CA GLU A 590 -50.73 16.56 9.87
C GLU A 590 -50.31 15.19 10.46
N ASP A 591 -50.74 14.93 11.70
CA ASP A 591 -50.40 13.85 12.66
C ASP A 591 -50.63 12.39 12.21
N GLY A 592 -49.90 11.45 12.85
CA GLY A 592 -50.26 10.02 12.87
C GLY A 592 -49.16 9.07 13.35
N THR A 593 -49.45 8.31 14.40
CA THR A 593 -48.60 7.37 15.16
C THR A 593 -48.24 6.05 14.46
N ASP A 594 -47.14 5.47 14.95
CA ASP A 594 -46.75 4.05 15.04
C ASP A 594 -46.05 3.30 13.88
N GLU A 595 -44.88 2.80 14.30
CA GLU A 595 -44.20 1.54 14.00
C GLU A 595 -43.38 1.29 12.69
N GLU A 596 -42.15 0.87 12.98
CA GLU A 596 -41.17 0.07 12.21
C GLU A 596 -40.22 0.69 11.16
N GLU A 597 -38.99 0.17 11.24
CA GLU A 597 -37.94 0.07 10.21
C GLU A 597 -37.00 1.26 9.94
N ALA A 598 -35.94 1.35 10.76
CA ALA A 598 -34.76 2.16 10.47
C ALA A 598 -33.86 1.51 9.40
N SER A 599 -34.20 1.72 8.14
CA SER A 599 -33.35 1.42 6.97
C SER A 599 -32.26 2.49 6.76
N GLY A 600 -31.08 2.27 7.33
CA GLY A 600 -29.91 3.13 7.12
C GLY A 600 -29.20 2.86 5.79
N ARG A 601 -29.53 3.61 4.73
CA ARG A 601 -28.78 3.62 3.46
C ARG A 601 -27.80 4.80 3.36
N TYR A 602 -26.51 4.43 3.29
CA TYR A 602 -25.42 4.97 2.46
C TYR A 602 -25.27 6.49 2.24
N ARG A 603 -24.20 7.03 2.84
CA ARG A 603 -23.38 8.09 2.25
C ARG A 603 -22.48 7.47 1.17
N THR A 604 -22.58 7.97 -0.06
CA THR A 604 -21.61 7.77 -1.13
C THR A 604 -20.47 8.77 -0.97
N THR A 605 -19.25 8.29 -0.72
CA THR A 605 -18.03 9.08 -0.77
C THR A 605 -17.50 9.09 -2.19
N ASP A 606 -18.04 9.98 -3.02
CA ASP A 606 -17.37 10.49 -4.23
C ASP A 606 -17.93 11.86 -4.64
N ARG A 607 -18.22 12.69 -3.63
CA ARG A 607 -18.49 14.11 -3.82
C ARG A 607 -17.47 14.90 -3.02
N ILE A 608 -16.42 15.33 -3.71
CA ILE A 608 -15.47 16.33 -3.24
C ILE A 608 -16.27 17.61 -2.98
N SER A 609 -16.53 17.89 -1.71
CA SER A 609 -17.19 19.12 -1.31
C SER A 609 -16.20 20.29 -1.45
N THR A 610 -16.68 21.42 -1.96
CA THR A 610 -15.93 22.67 -2.19
C THR A 610 -15.39 23.35 -0.91
N ALA A 611 -15.45 22.68 0.24
CA ALA A 611 -14.92 23.15 1.51
C ALA A 611 -13.41 22.82 1.72
N ASP A 612 -12.83 21.88 0.96
CA ASP A 612 -11.44 21.44 1.15
C ASP A 612 -10.38 22.34 0.48
N TYR A 613 -10.77 23.30 -0.36
CA TYR A 613 -9.83 24.26 -0.96
C TYR A 613 -9.40 25.41 -0.03
N LYS A 614 -10.00 25.54 1.17
CA LYS A 614 -9.69 26.66 2.10
C LYS A 614 -8.94 26.27 3.37
N ARG A 615 -8.54 25.00 3.52
CA ARG A 615 -7.70 24.55 4.65
C ARG A 615 -6.41 23.87 4.19
N ARG A 616 -5.54 24.61 3.49
CA ARG A 616 -4.10 24.30 3.53
C ARG A 616 -3.26 25.53 3.22
N HIS A 617 -3.04 26.35 4.24
CA HIS A 617 -1.80 27.11 4.34
C HIS A 617 -1.47 27.30 5.82
N THR A 618 -0.48 26.52 6.31
CA THR A 618 0.62 26.95 7.19
C THR A 618 1.22 25.74 7.90
N LYS A 619 2.39 25.31 7.41
CA LYS A 619 3.60 24.96 8.19
C LYS A 619 4.62 24.34 7.25
N ASN A 620 5.43 25.20 6.65
CA ASN A 620 6.81 24.86 6.35
C ASN A 620 7.68 26.02 6.82
N GLN A 621 8.36 25.77 7.93
CA GLN A 621 9.43 26.61 8.45
C GLN A 621 10.55 26.65 7.40
N LYS A 622 10.78 27.82 6.80
CA LYS A 622 12.09 28.16 6.23
C LYS A 622 12.69 29.26 7.08
N LYS A 623 13.94 29.00 7.49
CA LYS A 623 14.82 29.81 8.33
C LYS A 623 14.77 31.29 7.96
N ARG A 624 14.64 32.15 8.98
CA ARG A 624 14.86 33.60 8.89
C ARG A 624 16.37 33.84 8.83
N ASP A 625 16.90 34.20 7.67
CA ASP A 625 18.14 34.96 7.61
C ASP A 625 17.82 36.44 7.82
N GLN A 626 18.51 37.06 8.78
CA GLN A 626 18.36 38.47 9.11
C GLN A 626 18.95 39.33 7.99
N VAL A 627 18.11 40.11 7.31
CA VAL A 627 18.55 41.17 6.41
C VAL A 627 19.09 42.33 7.26
N ARG A 628 20.42 42.46 7.32
CA ARG A 628 21.11 43.66 7.80
C ARG A 628 21.20 44.67 6.64
N MET A 629 20.82 45.91 6.92
CA MET A 629 20.99 47.03 6.00
C MET A 629 22.48 47.42 5.97
N GLN A 630 23.17 47.20 4.85
CA GLN A 630 24.53 47.72 4.63
C GLN A 630 24.47 48.86 3.61
N VAL A 631 25.03 50.00 4.00
CA VAL A 631 25.29 51.15 3.12
C VAL A 631 26.70 50.98 2.58
N SER A 632 26.86 50.82 1.27
CA SER A 632 28.17 50.81 0.62
C SER A 632 28.36 52.11 -0.17
N SER A 633 29.22 52.98 0.34
CA SER A 633 29.81 54.10 -0.40
C SER A 633 30.83 53.58 -1.43
N SER A 634 30.85 54.22 -2.59
CA SER A 634 31.78 53.97 -3.69
C SER A 634 33.23 54.24 -3.30
N GLY A 635 34.12 53.25 -3.52
CA GLY A 635 35.55 53.44 -3.31
C GLY A 635 36.43 52.23 -3.61
N LYS A 636 36.97 52.21 -4.83
CA LYS A 636 38.22 51.54 -5.28
C LYS A 636 38.25 50.01 -5.54
N ASN A 637 38.47 49.76 -6.84
CA ASN A 637 39.48 48.91 -7.48
C ASN A 637 39.31 47.38 -7.63
N ASN A 638 39.28 47.05 -8.94
CA ASN A 638 39.97 46.00 -9.68
C ASN A 638 39.22 44.75 -10.16
N ASN A 639 39.19 44.70 -11.50
CA ASN A 639 39.27 43.54 -12.40
C ASN A 639 38.09 42.57 -12.46
N VAL A 640 37.19 42.76 -13.44
CA VAL A 640 36.94 41.80 -14.54
C VAL A 640 36.44 42.59 -15.77
N ARG A 641 36.83 42.08 -16.95
CA ARG A 641 36.81 42.69 -18.28
C ARG A 641 35.42 43.09 -18.80
N THR A 642 35.46 44.19 -19.54
CA THR A 642 34.42 44.88 -20.29
C THR A 642 33.79 44.05 -21.42
N HIS A 643 32.45 44.08 -21.53
CA HIS A 643 31.77 44.19 -22.82
C HIS A 643 30.84 45.40 -22.73
N GLN A 644 31.08 46.39 -23.60
CA GLN A 644 30.38 47.67 -23.63
C GLN A 644 28.88 47.50 -23.89
N ASP A 645 28.07 48.24 -23.13
CA ASP A 645 26.67 48.50 -23.42
C ASP A 645 26.54 49.22 -24.76
N ARG A 646 25.98 48.54 -25.76
CA ARG A 646 25.48 49.17 -26.99
C ARG A 646 24.08 49.69 -26.73
N SER A 647 23.80 50.92 -27.16
CA SER A 647 22.49 51.55 -27.01
C SER A 647 21.40 50.77 -27.73
N PHE A 648 20.19 50.81 -27.17
CA PHE A 648 19.02 50.01 -27.56
C PHE A 648 18.65 50.15 -29.04
N GLY A 649 18.94 51.30 -29.67
CA GLY A 649 18.71 51.52 -31.10
C GLY A 649 19.55 50.63 -32.02
N SER A 650 20.83 50.39 -31.69
CA SER A 650 21.73 49.54 -32.49
C SER A 650 21.41 48.03 -32.40
N ARG A 651 20.57 47.64 -31.43
CA ARG A 651 20.04 46.28 -31.27
C ARG A 651 18.74 46.06 -32.06
N ALA A 652 18.00 47.13 -32.36
CA ALA A 652 16.74 47.05 -33.10
C ALA A 652 16.95 46.93 -34.62
N ASP A 653 17.97 47.58 -35.18
CA ASP A 653 18.26 47.53 -36.62
C ASP A 653 18.83 46.19 -37.13
N ASN A 654 19.25 45.29 -36.22
CA ASN A 654 19.78 43.97 -36.55
C ASN A 654 18.79 42.81 -36.34
N MET A 655 17.52 43.09 -36.00
CA MET A 655 16.50 42.05 -35.98
C MET A 655 15.91 41.85 -37.37
N GLN A 656 16.41 40.85 -38.11
CA GLN A 656 15.67 40.33 -39.27
C GLN A 656 14.46 39.53 -38.78
N PRO A 657 13.27 39.67 -39.41
CA PRO A 657 12.09 38.91 -39.04
C PRO A 657 12.30 37.43 -39.36
N VAL A 658 12.22 36.58 -38.33
CA VAL A 658 12.30 35.13 -38.47
C VAL A 658 11.10 34.63 -39.29
N GLN A 659 11.35 34.32 -40.55
CA GLN A 659 10.44 33.55 -41.40
C GLN A 659 10.36 32.12 -40.85
N ARG A 660 9.17 31.70 -40.42
CA ARG A 660 8.88 30.30 -40.11
C ARG A 660 8.97 29.48 -41.39
N THR A 661 10.00 28.66 -41.50
CA THR A 661 10.14 27.64 -42.54
C THR A 661 9.20 26.47 -42.27
N THR A 662 8.16 26.34 -43.08
CA THR A 662 7.31 25.15 -43.17
C THR A 662 7.81 24.22 -44.27
N ARG A 663 8.21 23.00 -43.89
CA ARG A 663 8.20 21.77 -44.71
C ARG A 663 7.51 20.71 -43.85
N GLY A 664 6.52 19.93 -44.25
CA GLY A 664 5.76 19.79 -45.48
C GLY A 664 5.11 18.40 -45.43
N ASN A 665 3.79 18.31 -45.60
CA ASN A 665 3.19 17.09 -46.12
C ASN A 665 2.05 17.45 -47.07
N ARG A 666 1.95 16.65 -48.14
CA ARG A 666 1.38 16.96 -49.45
C ARG A 666 -0.15 16.81 -49.47
N LEU A 667 -0.87 17.72 -50.14
CA LEU A 667 -1.63 17.46 -51.39
C LEU A 667 -2.46 18.71 -51.82
N SER A 668 -2.30 19.08 -53.10
CA SER A 668 -3.12 19.87 -54.05
C SER A 668 -4.55 20.30 -53.62
N GLY A 669 -5.09 21.49 -53.91
CA GLY A 669 -4.66 22.60 -54.77
C GLY A 669 -5.79 23.65 -54.93
N ALA A 670 -5.38 24.84 -55.38
CA ALA A 670 -6.14 25.90 -56.06
C ALA A 670 -7.19 26.80 -55.32
N ALA A 671 -6.79 28.07 -55.23
CA ALA A 671 -7.54 29.29 -55.60
C ALA A 671 -8.51 29.97 -54.59
N GLY A 672 -8.19 31.23 -54.28
CA GLY A 672 -9.17 32.32 -54.15
C GLY A 672 -9.21 33.03 -52.80
N ASP A 673 -8.68 34.25 -52.74
CA ASP A 673 -8.82 35.20 -51.63
C ASP A 673 -10.28 35.46 -51.26
N LYS A 674 -10.61 35.33 -49.97
CA LYS A 674 -11.81 35.95 -49.36
C LYS A 674 -11.55 36.38 -47.92
N VAL A 675 -11.68 37.69 -47.70
CA VAL A 675 -11.74 38.36 -46.41
C VAL A 675 -13.07 38.00 -45.73
N ILE A 676 -13.03 37.55 -44.47
CA ILE A 676 -14.22 37.27 -43.66
C ILE A 676 -14.17 38.18 -42.43
N THR A 677 -15.01 39.22 -42.44
CA THR A 677 -15.39 40.04 -41.29
C THR A 677 -16.54 39.39 -40.55
N PHE A 678 -16.43 39.25 -39.23
CA PHE A 678 -17.46 38.68 -38.37
C PHE A 678 -18.33 39.78 -37.76
N GLU A 679 -19.56 39.92 -38.24
CA GLU A 679 -20.65 40.60 -37.53
C GLU A 679 -21.65 39.54 -37.02
N PRO A 680 -21.96 39.48 -35.72
CA PRO A 680 -22.93 38.53 -35.20
C PRO A 680 -24.35 39.06 -35.42
N SER A 681 -25.13 38.36 -36.26
CA SER A 681 -26.58 38.55 -36.36
C SER A 681 -27.32 37.27 -35.96
N THR A 682 -28.33 37.44 -35.10
CA THR A 682 -29.17 36.38 -34.53
C THR A 682 -30.18 35.88 -35.56
N LYS A 683 -30.29 34.56 -35.78
CA LYS A 683 -31.37 33.97 -36.61
C LYS A 683 -32.11 32.80 -35.98
N LYS A 684 -33.41 32.87 -36.22
CA LYS A 684 -34.55 32.03 -35.81
C LYS A 684 -34.52 30.63 -36.44
N LYS A 685 -35.18 29.69 -35.75
CA LYS A 685 -35.51 28.32 -36.17
C LYS A 685 -36.28 28.28 -37.50
N SER A 686 -35.87 27.42 -38.42
CA SER A 686 -36.64 26.93 -39.56
C SER A 686 -36.78 25.41 -39.52
N ARG A 687 -37.84 24.93 -40.16
CA ARG A 687 -38.45 23.58 -40.07
C ARG A 687 -38.36 22.87 -41.44
N ALA A 688 -38.46 21.52 -41.38
CA ALA A 688 -38.85 20.54 -42.44
C ALA A 688 -37.71 19.91 -43.27
N PRO A 689 -37.88 18.72 -43.91
CA PRO A 689 -39.13 17.97 -44.17
C PRO A 689 -39.14 16.42 -43.97
N GLU A 690 -40.35 15.88 -43.96
CA GLU A 690 -40.74 14.45 -43.92
C GLU A 690 -40.63 13.73 -45.29
N ARG A 691 -40.58 12.39 -45.27
CA ARG A 691 -40.86 11.49 -46.41
C ARG A 691 -41.80 10.34 -45.99
N PRO A 692 -42.59 9.74 -46.91
CA PRO A 692 -43.93 9.24 -46.62
C PRO A 692 -44.14 7.71 -46.56
N SER A 693 -45.25 7.37 -45.89
CA SER A 693 -46.04 6.15 -45.60
C SER A 693 -46.22 5.09 -46.71
N ARG A 694 -46.41 3.77 -46.45
CA ARG A 694 -47.62 3.00 -45.98
C ARG A 694 -47.22 1.49 -46.00
N SER A 695 -47.76 0.51 -45.29
CA SER A 695 -49.15 0.18 -44.89
C SER A 695 -49.19 -1.03 -43.92
N ASP A 696 -50.01 -0.95 -42.86
CA ASP A 696 -50.60 -2.12 -42.17
C ASP A 696 -51.94 -2.51 -42.81
N PRO A 697 -52.47 -3.72 -42.50
CA PRO A 697 -53.86 -3.74 -42.04
C PRO A 697 -54.21 -4.76 -40.92
N LYS A 698 -55.05 -4.26 -39.99
CA LYS A 698 -56.26 -4.87 -39.37
C LYS A 698 -56.07 -5.98 -38.31
N GLN A 699 -56.84 -6.07 -37.22
CA GLN A 699 -58.21 -5.57 -36.96
C GLN A 699 -58.59 -5.57 -35.46
N ASP A 700 -59.23 -4.48 -35.03
CA ASP A 700 -60.39 -4.30 -34.13
C ASP A 700 -60.71 -5.28 -32.97
N ARG A 701 -60.72 -4.80 -31.72
CA ARG A 701 -61.81 -4.14 -30.93
C ARG A 701 -62.68 -5.12 -30.13
N ARG A 702 -62.88 -4.76 -28.85
CA ARG A 702 -64.18 -4.49 -28.18
C ARG A 702 -63.84 -3.76 -26.86
N SER A 703 -64.05 -2.43 -26.74
CA SER A 703 -65.30 -1.72 -26.37
C SER A 703 -65.89 -2.21 -25.03
N ALA A 704 -66.28 -1.37 -24.06
CA ALA A 704 -66.96 -0.10 -24.22
C ALA A 704 -66.93 0.80 -22.96
N SER A 705 -67.21 2.08 -23.23
CA SER A 705 -67.73 3.15 -22.36
C SER A 705 -66.80 3.71 -21.28
N GLY A 706 -66.55 5.02 -21.19
CA GLY A 706 -67.16 6.15 -21.88
C GLY A 706 -67.45 7.27 -20.89
N ASN A 707 -66.57 8.27 -20.92
CA ASN A 707 -66.90 9.69 -20.99
C ASN A 707 -67.63 10.36 -19.80
N THR A 708 -66.93 11.34 -19.19
CA THR A 708 -67.24 12.79 -19.20
C THR A 708 -68.21 13.25 -18.09
N PHE A 709 -67.98 14.34 -17.37
CA PHE A 709 -67.81 15.70 -17.88
C PHE A 709 -67.19 16.65 -16.83
N ARG A 710 -66.64 17.74 -17.36
CA ARG A 710 -66.18 18.98 -16.71
C ARG A 710 -67.31 19.73 -15.98
N ARG A 711 -66.89 20.46 -14.93
CA ARG A 711 -67.34 21.81 -14.50
C ARG A 711 -68.83 21.99 -14.13
N MET A 712 -69.09 22.12 -12.84
CA MET A 712 -69.36 23.43 -12.23
C MET A 712 -68.36 23.66 -11.09
#